data_AF-A0A1I2AD35-F1
#
_entry.id   AF-A0A1I2AD35-F1
#
_cell.length_a   1.000
_cell.length_b   1.000
_cell.length_c   1.000
_cell.angle_alpha   90.00
_cell.angle_beta   90.00
_cell.angle_gamma   90.00
#
_symmetry.space_group_name_H-M   'P 1'
#
loop_
_entity.id
_entity.type
_entity.pdbx_description
1 polymer ?
#
loop_
_entity_poly.entity_id
_entity_poly.type
_entity_poly.pdbx_seq_one_letter_code
_entity_poly.pdbx_strand_id
1 'polypeptide(L)'
;MAAVVPPRLRAGLAVVRAAAGSLLSRARPAPPAPPAAVEPPRRLAHPCSAQVTAMAGADRVFAVLVDPARMPDWVLQHAGWIGGPPAAFAEGERFRQRITLMGTPSEVRWTVTGVVPGRAVWFEGTAPMGVAVGFYLSVTPAGAGSVVRFDGGVEGGPADGPLGAMVARNLADAMRRSLDELARVAAGASSGRTAAGSAPTSHPTAATAPPPPGPKPAPIVFSRTGEEIDAWTPVIVGVGQVSDRSTEPAGGDPVSLAVRALRLAAGDCGKPEILQKADLAGYVASVSWQYPDGAALIASDVGATPRQTVQTTIFGGDGSLRLLNDVAATIASGHASIALVGGAEAASTAAAAERAGRPLDWPVQPDGVEPGRIVGSDAPANNEPETAAGLVAPIYLYALIESAVRARLGLGAADHRERITRLWAGCSEIAAGNPHAWQPAVHTAAELAEPTAANRMISAPYPKLLTANVQVNQGTGIIVCSAAAAREAGIEQDRWVFLHAGAHATDEWHVTERADLAASPAIRAIGAALLSHAGLAIDDVKHLDLYACFPSAVQIAALELGVPIDDPERPLTVTGGLTFAGGPGNNYASHAIANLVPLLRSDPDSYGLATALGWYLTKHAATLLSARPPRPGYRDIDVDHRLERPPARRALGSWTGPAVLEAYTVPYGRDGVPEATIITAITPDGDRVVLRLTDDPFLRAGGDASISGISEISGLVGCWIDLAGTTLVAAEAARAELPEPPEPPLIVEWHGPVTVLRLNRPGVRNAVDLTTARALERAIDAFEADPDARVAILTGSDTVFSAGMDLKAAARGEFPVTEGRGLLGITARPPAKPLIAAVEGAALAGGCELALAADLIVAAEDAVFGIPEVKRGLVAAAGGVLRLARSLPRSTALELALTGEPMPARRLHELGLINRVTSPGEAFGTALRLARDIAANAPLAVLLSKRIVDEHRDWGAAEAFDRLSDIAGEVIGSADAQEGIRAYAEHRTPSWKG
;
A
#
# COMPACT_ATOMS: atom_id res chain seq x y z
N MET A 1 25.38 3.73 -88.00
CA MET A 1 25.36 4.87 -88.95
C MET A 1 24.45 5.95 -88.38
N ALA A 2 24.98 7.18 -88.27
CA ALA A 2 24.36 8.49 -87.95
C ALA A 2 23.48 8.58 -86.67
N ALA A 3 23.92 9.19 -85.55
CA ALA A 3 24.22 10.61 -85.26
C ALA A 3 22.97 11.50 -85.05
N VAL A 4 22.83 12.13 -83.88
CA VAL A 4 22.70 13.60 -83.61
C VAL A 4 22.72 13.86 -82.07
N VAL A 5 23.26 15.02 -81.67
CA VAL A 5 23.78 15.56 -80.38
C VAL A 5 23.29 17.04 -80.30
N PRO A 6 23.36 17.91 -79.24
CA PRO A 6 23.23 17.92 -77.74
C PRO A 6 22.34 19.14 -77.28
N PRO A 7 22.55 19.99 -76.19
CA PRO A 7 23.40 20.02 -74.96
C PRO A 7 22.66 20.48 -73.64
N ARG A 8 23.21 20.46 -72.40
CA ARG A 8 24.31 21.30 -71.85
C ARG A 8 24.88 20.81 -70.49
N LEU A 9 26.22 20.71 -70.46
CA LEU A 9 27.25 21.15 -69.47
C LEU A 9 27.03 20.81 -67.98
N ARG A 10 27.68 19.85 -67.32
CA ARG A 10 29.08 19.33 -67.25
C ARG A 10 30.15 20.28 -66.66
N ALA A 11 30.62 19.87 -65.49
CA ALA A 11 31.84 20.27 -64.81
C ALA A 11 33.11 19.92 -65.58
N GLY A 12 34.20 20.62 -65.22
CA GLY A 12 35.57 20.22 -65.47
C GLY A 12 36.46 21.43 -65.72
N LEU A 13 37.36 21.73 -64.78
CA LEU A 13 38.74 21.26 -64.89
C LEU A 13 39.55 21.72 -63.66
N ALA A 14 40.40 20.81 -63.21
CA ALA A 14 41.39 21.07 -62.18
C ALA A 14 42.76 21.36 -62.81
N VAL A 15 43.50 22.26 -62.15
CA VAL A 15 44.96 22.41 -62.09
C VAL A 15 45.68 23.05 -63.28
N VAL A 16 46.14 24.30 -63.09
CA VAL A 16 47.55 24.74 -63.25
C VAL A 16 47.82 25.97 -62.36
N ARG A 17 48.89 25.89 -61.55
CA ARG A 17 49.72 26.94 -60.91
C ARG A 17 49.08 27.89 -59.88
N ALA A 18 49.44 27.79 -58.60
CA ALA A 18 50.72 28.18 -57.97
C ALA A 18 50.86 29.69 -57.72
N ALA A 19 50.66 30.05 -56.44
CA ALA A 19 51.32 31.10 -55.67
C ALA A 19 51.59 32.46 -56.35
N ALA A 20 50.66 33.40 -56.20
CA ALA A 20 50.94 34.78 -55.81
C ALA A 20 49.62 35.47 -55.39
N GLY A 21 49.57 35.94 -54.13
CA GLY A 21 48.44 36.67 -53.54
C GLY A 21 47.66 35.81 -52.53
N SER A 22 48.10 35.56 -51.28
CA SER A 22 48.61 36.53 -50.30
C SER A 22 48.03 37.93 -50.49
N LEU A 23 46.76 38.10 -50.15
CA LEU A 23 46.27 39.14 -49.23
C LEU A 23 44.74 39.08 -49.19
N LEU A 24 44.21 38.94 -47.97
CA LEU A 24 42.80 39.03 -47.55
C LEU A 24 41.91 37.78 -47.71
N SER A 25 42.15 36.77 -46.87
CA SER A 25 41.03 36.10 -46.20
C SER A 25 41.36 35.98 -44.71
N ARG A 26 40.60 36.70 -43.89
CA ARG A 26 40.69 36.60 -42.42
C ARG A 26 40.23 35.19 -42.04
N ALA A 27 41.07 34.49 -41.27
CA ALA A 27 40.70 33.25 -40.61
C ALA A 27 39.38 33.44 -39.84
N ARG A 28 38.40 32.56 -40.07
CA ARG A 28 37.28 32.44 -39.13
C ARG A 28 37.87 31.96 -37.80
N PRO A 29 37.57 32.63 -36.67
CA PRO A 29 37.99 32.14 -35.37
C PRO A 29 37.36 30.76 -35.15
N ALA A 30 38.12 29.86 -34.54
CA ALA A 30 37.58 28.61 -34.02
C ALA A 30 36.37 28.93 -33.10
N PRO A 31 35.29 28.12 -33.12
CA PRO A 31 34.21 28.30 -32.17
C PRO A 31 34.78 28.28 -30.75
N PRO A 32 34.35 29.19 -29.86
CA PRO A 32 34.81 29.17 -28.48
C PRO A 32 34.52 27.79 -27.87
N ALA A 33 35.44 27.30 -27.05
CA ALA A 33 35.17 26.12 -26.23
C ALA A 33 33.85 26.32 -25.48
N PRO A 34 33.00 25.29 -25.34
CA PRO A 34 31.77 25.42 -24.57
C PRO A 34 32.12 25.93 -23.17
N PRO A 35 31.37 26.91 -22.64
CA PRO A 35 31.68 27.47 -21.33
C PRO A 35 31.56 26.38 -20.27
N ALA A 36 32.53 26.29 -19.36
CA ALA A 36 32.51 25.31 -18.27
C ALA A 36 31.23 25.42 -17.44
N ALA A 37 30.69 24.29 -16.97
CA ALA A 37 29.51 24.26 -16.10
C ALA A 37 29.69 25.20 -14.91
N VAL A 38 28.62 25.91 -14.53
CA VAL A 38 28.66 26.78 -13.35
C VAL A 38 28.68 25.88 -12.12
N GLU A 39 29.75 25.96 -11.34
CA GLU A 39 29.88 25.19 -10.11
C GLU A 39 28.88 25.66 -9.04
N PRO A 40 28.36 24.74 -8.20
CA PRO A 40 27.45 25.11 -7.12
C PRO A 40 28.16 26.03 -6.11
N PRO A 41 27.42 26.95 -5.46
CA PRO A 41 27.98 27.95 -4.55
C PRO A 41 28.56 27.32 -3.28
N ARG A 42 28.09 26.13 -2.90
CA ARG A 42 28.66 25.30 -1.84
C ARG A 42 28.33 23.83 -2.06
N ARG A 43 29.00 22.95 -1.31
CA ARG A 43 28.69 21.52 -1.23
C ARG A 43 28.13 21.23 0.16
N LEU A 44 26.99 20.54 0.21
CA LEU A 44 26.35 20.11 1.45
C LEU A 44 27.03 18.83 1.97
N ALA A 45 26.82 18.50 3.25
CA ALA A 45 27.41 17.34 3.91
C ALA A 45 27.15 16.00 3.18
N HIS A 46 25.94 15.84 2.61
CA HIS A 46 25.57 14.70 1.77
C HIS A 46 25.20 15.17 0.35
N PRO A 47 26.20 15.39 -0.54
CA PRO A 47 25.94 15.90 -1.88
C PRO A 47 25.53 14.77 -2.84
N CYS A 48 24.69 15.11 -3.81
CA CYS A 48 24.32 14.27 -4.94
C CYS A 48 24.31 15.08 -6.24
N SER A 49 24.54 14.44 -7.38
CA SER A 49 24.57 15.10 -8.68
C SER A 49 24.03 14.18 -9.77
N ALA A 50 23.30 14.75 -10.71
CA ALA A 50 22.79 14.09 -11.90
C ALA A 50 22.96 15.00 -13.11
N GLN A 51 23.06 14.42 -14.31
CA GLN A 51 23.13 15.17 -15.56
C GLN A 51 22.39 14.46 -16.69
N VAL A 52 21.85 15.25 -17.62
CA VAL A 52 21.20 14.76 -18.84
C VAL A 52 21.59 15.62 -20.03
N THR A 53 21.57 15.03 -21.23
CA THR A 53 21.69 15.76 -22.49
C THR A 53 20.29 16.02 -23.05
N ALA A 54 19.87 17.28 -23.07
CA ALA A 54 18.62 17.71 -23.67
C ALA A 54 18.81 18.09 -25.14
N MET A 55 17.96 17.57 -26.03
CA MET A 55 17.91 17.93 -27.45
C MET A 55 17.18 19.28 -27.68
N ALA A 56 17.50 20.26 -26.85
CA ALA A 56 16.97 21.62 -26.89
C ALA A 56 18.10 22.62 -26.60
N GLY A 57 18.04 23.81 -27.21
CA GLY A 57 19.02 24.87 -26.97
C GLY A 57 19.00 25.40 -25.54
N ALA A 58 20.14 25.89 -25.05
CA ALA A 58 20.35 26.23 -23.64
C ALA A 58 19.35 27.28 -23.13
N ASP A 59 19.00 28.26 -23.96
CA ASP A 59 18.02 29.31 -23.61
C ASP A 59 16.61 28.73 -23.38
N ARG A 60 16.22 27.72 -24.17
CA ARG A 60 14.91 27.06 -24.05
C ARG A 60 14.84 26.19 -22.80
N VAL A 61 15.92 25.46 -22.51
CA VAL A 61 16.04 24.69 -21.27
C VAL A 61 16.03 25.62 -20.06
N PHE A 62 16.81 26.70 -20.11
CA PHE A 62 16.88 27.69 -19.03
C PHE A 62 15.53 28.35 -18.78
N ALA A 63 14.77 28.68 -19.83
CA ALA A 63 13.42 29.24 -19.69
C ALA A 63 12.46 28.31 -18.91
N VAL A 64 12.55 26.99 -19.11
CA VAL A 64 11.75 26.01 -18.35
C VAL A 64 12.24 25.87 -16.91
N LEU A 65 13.56 25.97 -16.69
CA LEU A 65 14.16 25.89 -15.35
C LEU A 65 13.77 27.06 -14.44
N VAL A 66 13.68 28.28 -14.99
CA VAL A 66 13.43 29.50 -14.22
C VAL A 66 11.95 29.90 -14.13
N ASP A 67 11.04 29.11 -14.73
CA ASP A 67 9.61 29.37 -14.72
C ASP A 67 8.91 28.56 -13.60
N PRO A 68 8.44 29.21 -12.52
CA PRO A 68 7.77 28.53 -11.41
C PRO A 68 6.49 27.81 -11.84
N ALA A 69 5.81 28.25 -12.90
CA ALA A 69 4.61 27.60 -13.42
C ALA A 69 4.93 26.29 -14.15
N ARG A 70 6.18 26.13 -14.63
CA ARG A 70 6.66 24.94 -15.35
C ARG A 70 7.48 24.00 -14.47
N MET A 71 7.94 24.45 -13.30
CA MET A 71 8.61 23.59 -12.31
C MET A 71 7.80 22.31 -11.98
N PRO A 72 6.46 22.37 -11.80
CA PRO A 72 5.62 21.19 -11.61
C PRO A 72 5.48 20.27 -12.83
N ASP A 73 6.04 20.61 -13.99
CA ASP A 73 6.02 19.72 -15.17
C ASP A 73 7.23 18.78 -15.15
N TRP A 74 8.39 19.22 -14.66
CA TRP A 74 9.62 18.40 -14.63
C TRP A 74 10.20 18.04 -13.25
N VAL A 75 10.00 18.82 -12.18
CA VAL A 75 10.43 18.43 -10.82
C VAL A 75 9.48 17.40 -10.21
N LEU A 76 9.78 16.11 -10.33
CA LEU A 76 8.88 15.02 -9.90
C LEU A 76 8.65 14.99 -8.38
N GLN A 77 9.57 15.59 -7.61
CA GLN A 77 9.41 15.74 -6.16
C GLN A 77 8.40 16.80 -5.77
N HIS A 78 7.94 17.64 -6.71
CA HIS A 78 6.97 18.69 -6.39
C HIS A 78 5.62 18.08 -5.99
N ALA A 79 5.18 18.35 -4.76
CA ALA A 79 3.92 17.89 -4.18
C ALA A 79 2.94 19.04 -3.87
N GLY A 80 3.23 20.26 -4.36
CA GLY A 80 2.37 21.42 -4.25
C GLY A 80 3.07 22.67 -3.72
N TRP A 81 2.43 23.82 -3.90
CA TRP A 81 2.87 25.11 -3.37
C TRP A 81 2.16 25.44 -2.05
N ILE A 82 2.86 26.07 -1.11
CA ILE A 82 2.26 26.52 0.16
C ILE A 82 2.17 28.04 0.13
N GLY A 83 0.95 28.55 -0.07
CA GLY A 83 0.70 29.98 -0.31
C GLY A 83 0.80 30.42 -1.77
N GLY A 84 0.87 29.46 -2.71
CA GLY A 84 0.96 29.71 -4.16
C GLY A 84 2.39 29.71 -4.72
N PRO A 85 2.58 29.55 -6.04
CA PRO A 85 3.89 29.64 -6.67
C PRO A 85 4.45 31.07 -6.59
N PRO A 86 5.79 31.24 -6.49
CA PRO A 86 6.39 32.56 -6.67
C PRO A 86 6.17 33.06 -8.10
N ALA A 87 6.15 34.39 -8.29
CA ALA A 87 5.94 34.98 -9.62
C ALA A 87 7.12 34.74 -10.58
N ALA A 88 8.34 34.67 -10.03
CA ALA A 88 9.56 34.33 -10.74
C ALA A 88 10.63 33.83 -9.75
N PHE A 89 11.60 33.03 -10.21
CA PHE A 89 12.78 32.72 -9.42
C PHE A 89 13.84 33.83 -9.56
N ALA A 90 13.70 34.89 -8.76
CA ALA A 90 14.68 35.97 -8.66
C ALA A 90 15.58 35.78 -7.42
N GLU A 91 16.83 36.22 -7.49
CA GLU A 91 17.74 36.14 -6.33
C GLU A 91 17.16 36.86 -5.10
N GLY A 92 17.18 36.19 -3.96
CA GLY A 92 16.56 36.65 -2.71
C GLY A 92 15.08 36.29 -2.55
N GLU A 93 14.42 35.79 -3.59
CA GLU A 93 13.01 35.37 -3.53
C GLU A 93 12.83 34.21 -2.55
N ARG A 94 11.79 34.29 -1.71
CA ARG A 94 11.47 33.27 -0.71
C ARG A 94 10.09 32.69 -0.98
N PHE A 95 10.01 31.37 -0.99
CA PHE A 95 8.75 30.67 -1.22
C PHE A 95 8.68 29.38 -0.41
N ARG A 96 7.48 28.84 -0.28
CA ARG A 96 7.26 27.56 0.42
C ARG A 96 6.68 26.56 -0.54
N GLN A 97 7.24 25.37 -0.50
CA GLN A 97 6.89 24.29 -1.40
C GLN A 97 6.79 23.01 -0.59
N ARG A 98 5.81 22.17 -0.91
CA ARG A 98 5.77 20.79 -0.46
C ARG A 98 6.57 19.96 -1.46
N ILE A 99 7.61 19.31 -1.00
CA ILE A 99 8.37 18.35 -1.81
C ILE A 99 8.38 16.97 -1.16
N THR A 100 8.40 15.93 -1.98
CA THR A 100 8.55 14.55 -1.49
C THR A 100 10.01 14.29 -1.18
N LEU A 101 10.33 14.15 0.12
CA LEU A 101 11.63 13.70 0.62
C LEU A 101 11.44 12.32 1.25
N MET A 102 12.24 11.34 0.81
CA MET A 102 12.12 9.94 1.26
C MET A 102 10.70 9.33 1.10
N GLY A 103 9.96 9.71 0.07
CA GLY A 103 8.58 9.24 -0.14
C GLY A 103 7.52 9.95 0.72
N THR A 104 7.91 10.90 1.58
CA THR A 104 6.99 11.69 2.41
C THR A 104 6.92 13.16 1.96
N PRO A 105 5.73 13.76 1.86
CA PRO A 105 5.61 15.19 1.58
C PRO A 105 6.12 16.02 2.77
N SER A 106 7.10 16.88 2.52
CA SER A 106 7.72 17.78 3.51
C SER A 106 7.60 19.24 3.06
N GLU A 107 7.26 20.15 3.98
CA GLU A 107 7.34 21.59 3.73
C GLU A 107 8.80 22.03 3.71
N VAL A 108 9.25 22.59 2.59
CA VAL A 108 10.56 23.23 2.49
C VAL A 108 10.36 24.72 2.26
N ARG A 109 11.06 25.51 3.09
CA ARG A 109 11.11 26.97 2.98
C ARG A 109 12.34 27.32 2.17
N TRP A 110 12.13 27.70 0.91
CA TRP A 110 13.19 27.99 -0.05
C TRP A 110 13.56 29.46 -0.08
N THR A 111 14.83 29.72 -0.36
CA THR A 111 15.37 31.00 -0.82
C THR A 111 16.12 30.75 -2.13
N VAL A 112 15.83 31.55 -3.17
CA VAL A 112 16.64 31.56 -4.39
C VAL A 112 17.95 32.28 -4.08
N THR A 113 19.06 31.56 -4.05
CA THR A 113 20.36 32.09 -3.61
C THR A 113 21.23 32.59 -4.74
N GLY A 114 20.86 32.32 -5.99
CA GLY A 114 21.57 32.87 -7.15
C GLY A 114 20.89 32.51 -8.46
N VAL A 115 20.94 33.44 -9.42
CA VAL A 115 20.46 33.23 -10.79
C VAL A 115 21.52 33.75 -11.74
N VAL A 116 22.05 32.88 -12.59
CA VAL A 116 22.96 33.25 -13.68
C VAL A 116 22.18 33.15 -14.99
N PRO A 117 21.79 34.29 -15.61
CA PRO A 117 20.95 34.29 -16.80
C PRO A 117 21.48 33.37 -17.91
N GLY A 118 20.62 32.48 -18.41
CA GLY A 118 20.93 31.52 -19.46
C GLY A 118 21.80 30.34 -19.02
N ARG A 119 22.19 30.26 -17.73
CA ARG A 119 23.25 29.34 -17.28
C ARG A 119 23.01 28.60 -15.97
N ALA A 120 22.41 29.21 -14.94
CA ALA A 120 22.18 28.52 -13.67
C ALA A 120 21.10 29.15 -12.79
N VAL A 121 20.50 28.35 -11.90
CA VAL A 121 19.60 28.80 -10.82
C VAL A 121 19.84 27.95 -9.57
N TRP A 122 19.88 28.59 -8.41
CA TRP A 122 20.22 27.97 -7.13
C TRP A 122 19.15 28.23 -6.09
N PHE A 123 18.80 27.18 -5.36
CA PHE A 123 17.83 27.19 -4.28
C PHE A 123 18.47 26.60 -3.03
N GLU A 124 18.29 27.28 -1.91
CA GLU A 124 18.59 26.73 -0.60
C GLU A 124 17.34 26.76 0.26
N GLY A 125 17.04 25.63 0.88
CA GLY A 125 15.82 25.39 1.60
C GLY A 125 16.07 24.83 2.99
N THR A 126 15.12 25.06 3.88
CA THR A 126 15.08 24.40 5.19
C THR A 126 13.80 23.59 5.30
N ALA A 127 13.94 22.29 5.50
CA ALA A 127 12.88 21.33 5.77
C ALA A 127 12.64 21.22 7.31
N PRO A 128 11.62 20.47 7.76
CA PRO A 128 11.40 20.23 9.19
C PRO A 128 12.62 19.54 9.84
N MET A 129 12.68 19.56 11.18
CA MET A 129 13.78 18.97 11.96
C MET A 129 15.17 19.57 11.69
N GLY A 130 15.25 20.76 11.09
CA GLY A 130 16.51 21.47 10.87
C GLY A 130 17.34 20.96 9.69
N VAL A 131 16.76 20.16 8.80
CA VAL A 131 17.45 19.67 7.58
C VAL A 131 17.53 20.81 6.55
N ALA A 132 18.74 21.18 6.16
CA ALA A 132 19.00 22.04 5.02
C ALA A 132 19.03 21.22 3.73
N VAL A 133 18.43 21.75 2.66
CA VAL A 133 18.36 21.14 1.33
C VAL A 133 18.87 22.16 0.32
N GLY A 134 19.72 21.75 -0.61
CA GLY A 134 20.22 22.61 -1.68
C GLY A 134 19.93 22.02 -3.04
N PHE A 135 19.44 22.83 -3.97
CA PHE A 135 19.26 22.49 -5.38
C PHE A 135 19.99 23.50 -6.25
N TYR A 136 20.92 23.01 -7.05
CA TYR A 136 21.79 23.83 -7.89
C TYR A 136 21.74 23.31 -9.32
N LEU A 137 21.05 24.04 -10.20
CA LEU A 137 20.87 23.64 -11.59
C LEU A 137 21.73 24.50 -12.52
N SER A 138 22.41 23.88 -13.48
CA SER A 138 23.19 24.58 -14.49
C SER A 138 22.96 24.00 -15.89
N VAL A 139 23.04 24.85 -16.90
CA VAL A 139 22.85 24.52 -18.31
C VAL A 139 24.10 24.93 -19.08
N THR A 140 24.65 23.99 -19.84
CA THR A 140 25.81 24.21 -20.70
C THR A 140 25.46 23.86 -22.15
N PRO A 141 25.67 24.76 -23.13
CA PRO A 141 25.47 24.45 -24.55
C PRO A 141 26.36 23.28 -25.01
N ALA A 142 25.80 22.32 -25.74
CA ALA A 142 26.52 21.14 -26.24
C ALA A 142 26.02 20.72 -27.63
N GLY A 143 26.75 21.11 -28.68
CA GLY A 143 26.40 20.77 -30.06
C GLY A 143 25.04 21.34 -30.49
N ALA A 144 24.12 20.47 -30.94
CA ALA A 144 22.75 20.84 -31.31
C ALA A 144 21.77 20.89 -30.11
N GLY A 145 22.25 20.60 -28.89
CA GLY A 145 21.46 20.57 -27.66
C GLY A 145 22.19 21.21 -26.48
N SER A 146 21.88 20.76 -25.27
CA SER A 146 22.43 21.29 -24.02
C SER A 146 22.66 20.17 -23.00
N VAL A 147 23.68 20.29 -22.17
CA VAL A 147 23.86 19.46 -20.97
C VAL A 147 23.27 20.21 -19.78
N VAL A 148 22.36 19.57 -19.07
CA VAL A 148 21.81 20.07 -17.81
C VAL A 148 22.40 19.28 -16.68
N ARG A 149 23.02 19.96 -15.71
CA ARG A 149 23.50 19.37 -14.46
C ARG A 149 22.60 19.84 -13.33
N PHE A 150 22.14 18.90 -12.53
CA PHE A 150 21.42 19.14 -11.29
C PHE A 150 22.27 18.61 -10.15
N ASP A 151 22.89 19.51 -9.40
CA ASP A 151 23.57 19.21 -8.16
C ASP A 151 22.61 19.49 -6.99
N GLY A 152 22.66 18.66 -5.96
CA GLY A 152 21.86 18.85 -4.77
C GLY A 152 22.48 18.21 -3.55
N GLY A 153 21.77 18.22 -2.44
CA GLY A 153 22.20 17.53 -1.23
C GLY A 153 21.40 17.94 -0.01
N VAL A 154 21.74 17.32 1.11
CA VAL A 154 21.17 17.62 2.43
C VAL A 154 22.27 17.71 3.49
N GLU A 155 22.00 18.48 4.55
CA GLU A 155 22.83 18.57 5.77
C GLU A 155 21.99 19.01 6.96
N GLY A 156 22.45 18.79 8.18
CA GLY A 156 21.75 19.24 9.40
C GLY A 156 20.64 18.29 9.87
N GLY A 157 20.40 18.30 11.18
CA GLY A 157 19.31 17.53 11.79
C GLY A 157 19.49 16.01 11.62
N PRO A 158 18.42 15.24 11.31
CA PRO A 158 18.51 13.79 11.07
C PRO A 158 19.43 13.40 9.90
N ALA A 159 19.72 14.33 8.99
CA ALA A 159 20.60 14.08 7.86
C ALA A 159 22.08 13.93 8.27
N ASP A 160 22.51 14.49 9.40
CA ASP A 160 23.89 14.29 9.90
C ASP A 160 24.10 12.89 10.52
N GLY A 161 23.04 12.09 10.62
CA GLY A 161 23.04 10.71 11.06
C GLY A 161 23.11 9.69 9.91
N PRO A 162 22.86 8.39 10.18
CA PRO A 162 22.95 7.31 9.17
C PRO A 162 21.89 7.41 8.07
N LEU A 163 20.93 8.33 8.17
CA LEU A 163 19.89 8.56 7.17
C LEU A 163 20.34 9.52 6.07
N GLY A 164 21.36 10.36 6.29
CA GLY A 164 21.78 11.40 5.34
C GLY A 164 22.14 10.88 3.95
N ALA A 165 22.92 9.81 3.89
CA ALA A 165 23.30 9.21 2.61
C ALA A 165 22.15 8.44 1.94
N MET A 166 21.22 7.86 2.70
CA MET A 166 19.98 7.30 2.15
C MET A 166 19.06 8.38 1.57
N VAL A 167 18.90 9.51 2.27
CA VAL A 167 18.15 10.69 1.79
C VAL A 167 18.79 11.21 0.49
N ALA A 168 20.10 11.38 0.47
CA ALA A 168 20.83 11.87 -0.69
C ALA A 168 20.73 10.92 -1.91
N ARG A 169 20.72 9.59 -1.70
CA ARG A 169 20.47 8.62 -2.79
C ARG A 169 19.05 8.74 -3.35
N ASN A 170 18.03 8.75 -2.48
CA ASN A 170 16.63 8.95 -2.91
C ASN A 170 16.43 10.29 -3.63
N LEU A 171 17.11 11.33 -3.16
CA LEU A 171 17.14 12.65 -3.78
C LEU A 171 17.80 12.57 -5.17
N ALA A 172 18.94 11.90 -5.31
CA ALA A 172 19.65 11.70 -6.57
C ALA A 172 18.80 11.01 -7.64
N ASP A 173 18.08 9.94 -7.27
CA ASP A 173 17.24 9.19 -8.22
C ASP A 173 16.02 10.00 -8.65
N ALA A 174 15.42 10.75 -7.73
CA ALA A 174 14.35 11.67 -8.07
C ALA A 174 14.84 12.86 -8.92
N MET A 175 16.04 13.37 -8.68
CA MET A 175 16.68 14.40 -9.53
C MET A 175 16.94 13.89 -10.94
N ARG A 176 17.45 12.66 -11.08
CA ARG A 176 17.71 12.01 -12.38
C ARG A 176 16.43 11.92 -13.21
N ARG A 177 15.36 11.35 -12.64
CA ARG A 177 14.05 11.26 -13.30
C ARG A 177 13.46 12.63 -13.62
N SER A 178 13.69 13.62 -12.75
CA SER A 178 13.26 15.01 -13.00
C SER A 178 14.02 15.65 -14.16
N LEU A 179 15.31 15.32 -14.34
CA LEU A 179 16.11 15.77 -15.48
C LEU A 179 15.64 15.14 -16.80
N ASP A 180 15.27 13.86 -16.79
CA ASP A 180 14.72 13.20 -17.98
C ASP A 180 13.41 13.86 -18.43
N GLU A 181 12.52 14.17 -17.48
CA GLU A 181 11.28 14.89 -17.77
C GLU A 181 11.55 16.33 -18.22
N LEU A 182 12.51 17.02 -17.61
CA LEU A 182 12.94 18.35 -18.05
C LEU A 182 13.41 18.33 -19.51
N ALA A 183 14.18 17.33 -19.91
CA ALA A 183 14.63 17.20 -21.30
C ALA A 183 13.47 17.01 -22.27
N ARG A 184 12.43 16.24 -21.90
CA ARG A 184 11.20 16.06 -22.69
C ARG A 184 10.38 17.35 -22.79
N VAL A 185 10.14 17.99 -21.66
CA VAL A 185 9.37 19.24 -21.58
C VAL A 185 10.08 20.36 -22.36
N ALA A 186 11.41 20.47 -22.25
CA ALA A 186 12.21 21.42 -23.00
C ALA A 186 12.23 21.12 -24.51
N ALA A 187 12.08 19.87 -24.93
CA ALA A 187 11.91 19.49 -26.33
C ALA A 187 10.51 19.84 -26.89
N GLY A 188 9.53 20.10 -26.02
CA GLY A 188 8.16 20.48 -26.39
C GLY A 188 7.15 19.34 -26.33
N ALA A 189 7.47 18.23 -25.67
CA ALA A 189 6.50 17.20 -25.33
C ALA A 189 5.55 17.71 -24.21
N SER A 190 4.31 17.24 -24.20
CA SER A 190 3.41 17.39 -23.05
C SER A 190 3.97 16.65 -21.84
N SER A 191 3.83 17.21 -20.65
CA SER A 191 4.25 16.53 -19.41
C SER A 191 3.56 15.16 -19.29
N GLY A 192 4.30 14.15 -18.84
CA GLY A 192 3.76 12.84 -18.51
C GLY A 192 2.95 12.81 -17.21
N ARG A 193 2.86 13.94 -16.49
CA ARG A 193 2.12 14.03 -15.23
C ARG A 193 0.63 14.28 -15.42
N THR A 194 -0.17 13.30 -15.01
CA THR A 194 -1.48 13.59 -14.43
C THR A 194 -1.27 14.27 -13.07
N ALA A 195 -2.14 15.22 -12.71
CA ALA A 195 -1.97 16.09 -11.55
C ALA A 195 -1.66 15.33 -10.24
N ALA A 196 -0.61 15.77 -9.54
CA ALA A 196 -0.11 15.15 -8.31
C ALA A 196 -1.12 15.28 -7.15
N GLY A 197 -1.51 14.13 -6.60
CA GLY A 197 -2.50 13.98 -5.52
C GLY A 197 -3.01 12.55 -5.37
N SER A 198 -2.82 11.73 -6.41
CA SER A 198 -3.18 10.32 -6.42
C SER A 198 -2.44 9.52 -5.37
N ALA A 199 -3.17 9.06 -4.36
CA ALA A 199 -2.85 7.79 -3.73
C ALA A 199 -2.73 6.74 -4.86
N PRO A 200 -1.72 5.86 -4.85
CA PRO A 200 -1.70 4.78 -5.82
C PRO A 200 -2.87 3.86 -5.47
N THR A 201 -4.00 4.03 -6.15
CA THR A 201 -4.90 2.92 -6.37
C THR A 201 -4.09 1.92 -7.18
N SER A 202 -3.50 0.93 -6.52
CA SER A 202 -3.15 -0.34 -7.16
C SER A 202 -4.47 -1.02 -7.53
N HIS A 203 -5.21 -0.43 -8.47
CA HIS A 203 -6.08 -1.25 -9.28
C HIS A 203 -5.15 -2.13 -10.10
N PRO A 204 -5.36 -3.45 -10.12
CA PRO A 204 -4.75 -4.26 -11.16
C PRO A 204 -5.11 -3.56 -12.47
N THR A 205 -4.10 -3.07 -13.19
CA THR A 205 -4.24 -2.81 -14.63
C THR A 205 -5.02 -3.98 -15.16
N ALA A 206 -6.17 -3.72 -15.81
CA ALA A 206 -7.12 -4.74 -16.26
C ALA A 206 -6.32 -5.94 -16.77
N ALA A 207 -6.16 -6.94 -15.89
CA ALA A 207 -5.31 -8.05 -16.19
C ALA A 207 -6.03 -8.70 -17.34
N THR A 208 -5.42 -8.73 -18.53
CA THR A 208 -5.84 -9.68 -19.56
C THR A 208 -6.02 -10.99 -18.83
N ALA A 209 -7.28 -11.45 -18.73
CA ALA A 209 -7.61 -12.61 -17.92
C ALA A 209 -6.59 -13.71 -18.26
N PRO A 210 -5.96 -14.34 -17.26
CA PRO A 210 -4.95 -15.34 -17.54
C PRO A 210 -5.57 -16.37 -18.49
N PRO A 211 -4.82 -16.81 -19.51
CA PRO A 211 -5.36 -17.77 -20.47
C PRO A 211 -5.91 -18.97 -19.69
N PRO A 212 -7.05 -19.54 -20.13
CA PRO A 212 -7.71 -20.60 -19.39
C PRO A 212 -6.73 -21.74 -19.12
N PRO A 213 -6.80 -22.37 -17.93
CA PRO A 213 -5.88 -23.43 -17.56
C PRO A 213 -5.97 -24.58 -18.58
N GLY A 214 -4.86 -25.27 -18.79
CA GLY A 214 -4.83 -26.48 -19.61
C GLY A 214 -5.76 -27.58 -19.06
N PRO A 215 -5.96 -28.68 -19.81
CA PRO A 215 -6.77 -29.80 -19.33
C PRO A 215 -6.23 -30.32 -18.00
N LYS A 216 -7.13 -30.43 -17.01
CA LYS A 216 -6.78 -30.83 -15.65
C LYS A 216 -6.23 -32.26 -15.62
N PRO A 217 -5.03 -32.50 -15.06
CA PRO A 217 -4.49 -33.85 -14.93
C PRO A 217 -5.33 -34.73 -14.00
N ALA A 218 -5.20 -36.05 -14.16
CA ALA A 218 -5.83 -37.01 -13.26
C ALA A 218 -5.33 -36.85 -11.80
N PRO A 219 -6.18 -37.12 -10.79
CA PRO A 219 -5.80 -37.09 -9.38
C PRO A 219 -4.52 -37.89 -9.06
N ILE A 220 -3.83 -37.48 -8.00
CA ILE A 220 -2.60 -38.12 -7.53
C ILE A 220 -2.93 -38.96 -6.29
N VAL A 221 -2.40 -40.18 -6.21
CA VAL A 221 -2.48 -40.96 -4.97
C VAL A 221 -1.34 -40.52 -4.05
N PHE A 222 -1.68 -40.03 -2.86
CA PHE A 222 -0.72 -39.69 -1.82
C PHE A 222 -0.32 -40.97 -1.06
N SER A 223 0.94 -41.38 -1.14
CA SER A 223 1.45 -42.68 -0.72
C SER A 223 1.31 -42.94 0.78
N ARG A 224 1.42 -41.90 1.61
CA ARG A 224 1.33 -42.02 3.07
C ARG A 224 -0.08 -42.38 3.55
N THR A 225 -1.11 -41.83 2.93
CA THR A 225 -2.51 -42.04 3.35
C THR A 225 -3.30 -42.93 2.41
N GLY A 226 -2.80 -43.17 1.18
CA GLY A 226 -3.52 -43.87 0.11
C GLY A 226 -4.64 -43.05 -0.52
N GLU A 227 -4.76 -41.77 -0.17
CA GLU A 227 -5.87 -40.91 -0.60
C GLU A 227 -5.59 -40.27 -1.95
N GLU A 228 -6.64 -40.10 -2.76
CA GLU A 228 -6.56 -39.28 -3.96
C GLU A 228 -6.61 -37.80 -3.60
N ILE A 229 -5.67 -37.04 -4.16
CA ILE A 229 -5.57 -35.59 -4.02
C ILE A 229 -5.68 -34.92 -5.39
N ASP A 230 -6.18 -33.69 -5.40
CA ASP A 230 -6.29 -32.90 -6.61
C ASP A 230 -4.92 -32.71 -7.26
N ALA A 231 -4.82 -32.91 -8.57
CA ALA A 231 -3.57 -32.77 -9.31
C ALA A 231 -2.92 -31.38 -9.21
N TRP A 232 -3.74 -30.34 -9.01
CA TRP A 232 -3.29 -28.96 -8.85
C TRP A 232 -3.06 -28.56 -7.39
N THR A 233 -3.16 -29.49 -6.44
CA THR A 233 -2.85 -29.20 -5.02
C THR A 233 -1.42 -28.64 -4.92
N PRO A 234 -1.22 -27.44 -4.35
CA PRO A 234 0.09 -26.85 -4.22
C PRO A 234 0.88 -27.51 -3.08
N VAL A 235 2.13 -27.88 -3.37
CA VAL A 235 3.07 -28.52 -2.44
C VAL A 235 4.41 -27.80 -2.45
N ILE A 236 4.91 -27.46 -1.27
CA ILE A 236 6.30 -27.06 -1.09
C ILE A 236 7.16 -28.33 -1.15
N VAL A 237 8.08 -28.35 -2.11
CA VAL A 237 8.95 -29.52 -2.36
C VAL A 237 10.40 -29.28 -1.98
N GLY A 238 10.81 -28.01 -1.83
CA GLY A 238 12.17 -27.63 -1.47
C GLY A 238 12.23 -26.28 -0.79
N VAL A 239 13.05 -26.17 0.26
CA VAL A 239 13.35 -24.90 0.95
C VAL A 239 14.85 -24.74 1.15
N GLY A 240 15.33 -23.50 1.10
CA GLY A 240 16.74 -23.17 1.31
C GLY A 240 16.91 -21.81 1.96
N GLN A 241 17.94 -21.68 2.79
CA GLN A 241 18.25 -20.45 3.52
C GLN A 241 19.76 -20.16 3.43
N VAL A 242 20.08 -18.87 3.33
CA VAL A 242 21.45 -18.36 3.33
C VAL A 242 21.59 -17.29 4.40
N SER A 243 22.72 -17.27 5.08
CA SER A 243 23.12 -16.19 5.98
C SER A 243 24.59 -15.90 5.77
N ASP A 244 24.89 -14.71 5.23
CA ASP A 244 26.23 -14.33 4.81
C ASP A 244 26.74 -13.16 5.64
N ARG A 245 27.74 -13.41 6.48
CA ARG A 245 28.31 -12.38 7.35
C ARG A 245 29.38 -11.52 6.65
N SER A 246 29.69 -11.81 5.39
CA SER A 246 30.59 -10.97 4.59
C SER A 246 30.00 -9.57 4.40
N THR A 247 30.86 -8.56 4.49
CA THR A 247 30.50 -7.16 4.18
C THR A 247 31.12 -6.68 2.87
N GLU A 248 31.66 -7.60 2.08
CA GLU A 248 32.25 -7.29 0.79
C GLU A 248 31.16 -7.23 -0.29
N PRO A 249 31.06 -6.17 -1.10
CA PRO A 249 30.06 -6.06 -2.16
C PRO A 249 30.10 -7.23 -3.16
N ALA A 250 31.29 -7.78 -3.40
CA ALA A 250 31.50 -8.98 -4.23
C ALA A 250 30.87 -10.26 -3.64
N GLY A 251 30.46 -10.25 -2.38
CA GLY A 251 29.77 -11.37 -1.71
C GLY A 251 28.35 -11.62 -2.23
N GLY A 252 27.81 -10.72 -3.04
CA GLY A 252 26.54 -10.85 -3.74
C GLY A 252 25.52 -9.80 -3.33
N ASP A 253 24.68 -9.44 -4.29
CA ASP A 253 23.49 -8.62 -4.10
C ASP A 253 22.31 -9.47 -3.56
N PRO A 254 21.17 -8.85 -3.18
CA PRO A 254 20.00 -9.59 -2.72
C PRO A 254 19.54 -10.71 -3.68
N VAL A 255 19.48 -10.45 -4.98
CA VAL A 255 19.12 -11.48 -5.98
C VAL A 255 20.09 -12.66 -5.93
N SER A 256 21.40 -12.44 -5.88
CA SER A 256 22.40 -13.51 -5.79
C SER A 256 22.23 -14.35 -4.51
N LEU A 257 21.86 -13.73 -3.39
CA LEU A 257 21.57 -14.45 -2.15
C LEU A 257 20.31 -15.32 -2.28
N ALA A 258 19.25 -14.80 -2.89
CA ALA A 258 18.02 -15.55 -3.16
C ALA A 258 18.28 -16.73 -4.11
N VAL A 259 19.07 -16.53 -5.16
CA VAL A 259 19.50 -17.59 -6.09
C VAL A 259 20.29 -18.69 -5.38
N ARG A 260 21.25 -18.33 -4.51
CA ARG A 260 21.99 -19.31 -3.70
C ARG A 260 21.04 -20.12 -2.84
N ALA A 261 20.05 -19.47 -2.24
CA ALA A 261 19.03 -20.13 -1.43
C ALA A 261 18.10 -21.03 -2.29
N LEU A 262 17.73 -20.65 -3.51
CA LEU A 262 16.99 -21.50 -4.46
C LEU A 262 17.79 -22.74 -4.87
N ARG A 263 19.10 -22.61 -5.08
CA ARG A 263 19.98 -23.77 -5.33
C ARG A 263 20.01 -24.74 -4.13
N LEU A 264 20.02 -24.21 -2.91
CA LEU A 264 19.88 -25.04 -1.70
C LEU A 264 18.50 -25.70 -1.63
N ALA A 265 17.42 -24.99 -1.97
CA ALA A 265 16.07 -25.53 -2.04
C ALA A 265 15.95 -26.67 -3.07
N ALA A 266 16.64 -26.56 -4.20
CA ALA A 266 16.69 -27.61 -5.21
C ALA A 266 17.51 -28.84 -4.74
N GLY A 267 18.53 -28.62 -3.90
CA GLY A 267 19.19 -29.69 -3.15
C GLY A 267 18.25 -30.38 -2.16
N ASP A 268 17.46 -29.59 -1.43
CA ASP A 268 16.45 -30.07 -0.48
C ASP A 268 15.27 -30.79 -1.15
N CYS A 269 14.95 -30.53 -2.43
CA CYS A 269 13.97 -31.35 -3.17
C CYS A 269 14.62 -32.59 -3.83
N GLY A 270 15.94 -32.61 -3.97
CA GLY A 270 16.69 -33.71 -4.60
C GLY A 270 16.67 -33.70 -6.13
N LYS A 271 16.20 -32.61 -6.74
CA LYS A 271 16.03 -32.43 -8.21
C LYS A 271 16.54 -31.06 -8.66
N PRO A 272 17.87 -30.86 -8.81
CA PRO A 272 18.44 -29.57 -9.22
C PRO A 272 17.86 -28.99 -10.52
N GLU A 273 17.50 -29.86 -11.47
CA GLU A 273 16.91 -29.51 -12.76
C GLU A 273 15.52 -28.85 -12.66
N ILE A 274 14.86 -28.94 -11.50
CA ILE A 274 13.53 -28.36 -11.31
C ILE A 274 13.53 -26.83 -11.46
N LEU A 275 14.65 -26.18 -11.14
CA LEU A 275 14.79 -24.73 -11.23
C LEU A 275 14.57 -24.25 -12.68
N GLN A 276 15.15 -24.94 -13.66
CA GLN A 276 15.04 -24.60 -15.08
C GLN A 276 13.64 -24.86 -15.65
N LYS A 277 12.85 -25.71 -14.99
CA LYS A 277 11.50 -26.09 -15.41
C LYS A 277 10.41 -25.16 -14.87
N ALA A 278 10.77 -24.17 -14.04
CA ALA A 278 9.81 -23.25 -13.45
C ALA A 278 9.07 -22.45 -14.53
N ASP A 279 7.74 -22.47 -14.46
CA ASP A 279 6.85 -21.70 -15.32
C ASP A 279 6.35 -20.41 -14.64
N LEU A 280 6.65 -20.22 -13.36
CA LEU A 280 6.41 -19.00 -12.60
C LEU A 280 7.63 -18.65 -11.72
N ALA A 281 7.97 -17.36 -11.65
CA ALA A 281 8.98 -16.85 -10.71
C ALA A 281 8.39 -15.71 -9.87
N GLY A 282 8.59 -15.79 -8.55
CA GLY A 282 8.16 -14.83 -7.56
C GLY A 282 9.36 -14.23 -6.82
N TYR A 283 9.36 -12.92 -6.59
CA TYR A 283 10.38 -12.25 -5.80
C TYR A 283 9.79 -11.35 -4.70
N VAL A 284 10.26 -11.54 -3.47
CA VAL A 284 9.99 -10.60 -2.37
C VAL A 284 10.91 -9.40 -2.55
N ALA A 285 10.31 -8.23 -2.81
CA ALA A 285 11.05 -7.00 -3.06
C ALA A 285 12.00 -6.70 -1.90
N SER A 286 13.27 -6.43 -2.24
CA SER A 286 14.34 -6.17 -1.28
C SER A 286 14.35 -4.69 -0.91
N VAL A 287 14.47 -4.36 0.36
CA VAL A 287 14.58 -2.98 0.86
C VAL A 287 15.99 -2.43 0.66
N SER A 288 17.02 -3.27 0.81
CA SER A 288 18.44 -2.88 0.72
C SER A 288 18.89 -2.55 -0.70
N TRP A 289 18.22 -3.09 -1.71
CA TRP A 289 18.40 -2.74 -3.14
C TRP A 289 17.13 -3.04 -3.94
N GLN A 290 16.68 -2.08 -4.72
CA GLN A 290 15.45 -2.20 -5.50
C GLN A 290 15.75 -2.72 -6.90
N TYR A 291 14.95 -3.69 -7.34
CA TYR A 291 14.97 -4.21 -8.71
C TYR A 291 13.61 -3.95 -9.34
N PRO A 292 13.57 -3.40 -10.57
CA PRO A 292 12.32 -3.30 -11.31
C PRO A 292 11.59 -4.66 -11.40
N ASP A 293 12.28 -5.73 -11.79
CA ASP A 293 11.77 -7.11 -11.76
C ASP A 293 12.86 -8.08 -11.25
N GLY A 294 12.88 -8.28 -9.92
CA GLY A 294 13.78 -9.23 -9.28
C GLY A 294 13.44 -10.69 -9.59
N ALA A 295 12.17 -10.98 -9.93
CA ALA A 295 11.73 -12.33 -10.29
C ALA A 295 12.31 -12.76 -11.66
N ALA A 296 12.41 -11.83 -12.62
CA ALA A 296 13.12 -12.07 -13.87
C ALA A 296 14.61 -12.35 -13.65
N LEU A 297 15.25 -11.66 -12.69
CA LEU A 297 16.67 -11.85 -12.41
C LEU A 297 16.95 -13.22 -11.78
N ILE A 298 16.18 -13.65 -10.78
CA ILE A 298 16.35 -15.00 -10.21
C ILE A 298 16.07 -16.08 -11.25
N ALA A 299 15.07 -15.89 -12.11
CA ALA A 299 14.72 -16.84 -13.17
C ALA A 299 15.86 -16.97 -14.19
N SER A 300 16.40 -15.83 -14.65
CA SER A 300 17.52 -15.82 -15.59
C SER A 300 18.76 -16.50 -15.02
N ASP A 301 19.08 -16.29 -13.75
CA ASP A 301 20.29 -16.86 -13.14
C ASP A 301 20.21 -18.40 -13.00
N VAL A 302 19.04 -18.92 -12.66
CA VAL A 302 18.82 -20.37 -12.55
C VAL A 302 18.51 -21.04 -13.89
N GLY A 303 18.41 -20.29 -14.98
CA GLY A 303 18.13 -20.78 -16.33
C GLY A 303 16.66 -21.14 -16.58
N ALA A 304 15.73 -20.52 -15.85
CA ALA A 304 14.29 -20.64 -16.06
C ALA A 304 13.78 -19.62 -17.07
N THR A 305 12.70 -19.97 -17.78
CA THR A 305 11.97 -19.06 -18.67
C THR A 305 10.49 -19.05 -18.27
N PRO A 306 10.13 -18.41 -17.15
CA PRO A 306 8.78 -18.44 -16.64
C PRO A 306 7.83 -17.72 -17.60
N ARG A 307 6.58 -18.17 -17.64
CA ARG A 307 5.50 -17.49 -18.38
C ARG A 307 5.10 -16.18 -17.71
N GLN A 308 5.32 -16.10 -16.39
CA GLN A 308 4.94 -14.95 -15.58
C GLN A 308 5.97 -14.70 -14.47
N THR A 309 6.31 -13.44 -14.28
CA THR A 309 7.05 -12.95 -13.11
C THR A 309 6.09 -12.24 -12.16
N VAL A 310 6.30 -12.43 -10.86
CA VAL A 310 5.50 -11.81 -9.80
C VAL A 310 6.44 -11.17 -8.78
N GLN A 311 6.15 -9.96 -8.34
CA GLN A 311 6.92 -9.28 -7.31
C GLN A 311 6.01 -8.73 -6.22
N THR A 312 6.48 -8.63 -4.99
CA THR A 312 5.71 -7.94 -3.94
C THR A 312 5.78 -6.43 -4.09
N THR A 313 4.89 -5.69 -3.43
CA THR A 313 5.12 -4.27 -3.14
C THR A 313 6.45 -4.09 -2.40
N ILE A 314 7.04 -2.90 -2.54
CA ILE A 314 8.40 -2.61 -2.05
C ILE A 314 8.49 -2.65 -0.53
N PHE A 315 7.43 -2.26 0.19
CA PHE A 315 7.44 -2.18 1.65
C PHE A 315 6.36 -3.05 2.27
N GLY A 316 6.78 -3.97 3.15
CA GLY A 316 5.87 -4.80 3.93
C GLY A 316 6.47 -6.17 4.23
N GLY A 317 6.67 -6.48 5.52
CA GLY A 317 7.05 -7.83 5.96
C GLY A 317 5.98 -8.89 5.69
N ASP A 318 4.74 -8.49 5.38
CA ASP A 318 3.66 -9.36 4.90
C ASP A 318 3.92 -9.90 3.49
N GLY A 319 4.74 -9.21 2.69
CA GLY A 319 4.97 -9.51 1.28
C GLY A 319 5.41 -10.95 1.01
N SER A 320 6.23 -11.52 1.88
CA SER A 320 6.70 -12.90 1.74
C SER A 320 5.58 -13.94 1.77
N LEU A 321 4.65 -13.84 2.73
CA LEU A 321 3.50 -14.75 2.78
C LEU A 321 2.42 -14.39 1.75
N ARG A 322 2.23 -13.10 1.44
CA ARG A 322 1.35 -12.67 0.34
C ARG A 322 1.77 -13.31 -0.99
N LEU A 323 3.06 -13.28 -1.31
CA LEU A 323 3.60 -13.87 -2.52
C LEU A 323 3.46 -15.40 -2.52
N LEU A 324 3.82 -16.06 -1.41
CA LEU A 324 3.68 -17.51 -1.31
C LEU A 324 2.22 -17.95 -1.48
N ASN A 325 1.28 -17.22 -0.87
CA ASN A 325 -0.14 -17.52 -0.94
C ASN A 325 -0.71 -17.31 -2.35
N ASP A 326 -0.30 -16.23 -3.03
CA ASP A 326 -0.66 -15.95 -4.43
C ASP A 326 -0.10 -17.02 -5.39
N VAL A 327 1.15 -17.45 -5.20
CA VAL A 327 1.76 -18.53 -5.98
C VAL A 327 0.99 -19.84 -5.80
N ALA A 328 0.64 -20.18 -4.56
CA ALA A 328 -0.14 -21.37 -4.27
C ALA A 328 -1.55 -21.31 -4.88
N ALA A 329 -2.19 -20.13 -4.90
CA ALA A 329 -3.49 -19.92 -5.55
C ALA A 329 -3.40 -20.04 -7.09
N THR A 330 -2.30 -19.55 -7.67
CA THR A 330 -2.02 -19.63 -9.10
C THR A 330 -1.81 -21.10 -9.52
N ILE A 331 -1.15 -21.90 -8.69
CA ILE A 331 -1.00 -23.36 -8.89
C ILE A 331 -2.35 -24.08 -8.71
N ALA A 332 -3.08 -23.79 -7.62
CA ALA A 332 -4.37 -24.43 -7.30
C ALA A 332 -5.45 -24.19 -8.37
N SER A 333 -5.36 -23.07 -9.08
CA SER A 333 -6.24 -22.73 -10.21
C SER A 333 -5.76 -23.27 -11.57
N GLY A 334 -4.59 -23.93 -11.62
CA GLY A 334 -4.06 -24.57 -12.84
C GLY A 334 -3.30 -23.62 -13.79
N HIS A 335 -2.97 -22.40 -13.35
CA HIS A 335 -2.26 -21.42 -14.17
C HIS A 335 -0.73 -21.51 -14.06
N ALA A 336 -0.20 -22.25 -13.09
CA ALA A 336 1.21 -22.57 -12.95
C ALA A 336 1.40 -24.01 -12.46
N SER A 337 2.55 -24.62 -12.76
CA SER A 337 2.88 -25.97 -12.33
C SER A 337 4.12 -26.03 -11.43
N ILE A 338 5.11 -25.19 -11.68
CA ILE A 338 6.37 -25.13 -10.93
C ILE A 338 6.73 -23.67 -10.73
N ALA A 339 6.75 -23.23 -9.47
CA ALA A 339 7.06 -21.87 -9.09
C ALA A 339 8.32 -21.80 -8.23
N LEU A 340 9.13 -20.77 -8.48
CA LEU A 340 10.25 -20.37 -7.63
C LEU A 340 9.85 -19.12 -6.85
N VAL A 341 10.04 -19.13 -5.53
CA VAL A 341 9.86 -17.95 -4.68
C VAL A 341 11.19 -17.61 -4.03
N GLY A 342 11.76 -16.47 -4.41
CA GLY A 342 13.02 -15.95 -3.88
C GLY A 342 12.82 -14.67 -3.09
N GLY A 343 13.69 -14.43 -2.11
CA GLY A 343 13.73 -13.17 -1.38
C GLY A 343 15.00 -13.08 -0.57
N ALA A 344 15.53 -11.87 -0.39
CA ALA A 344 16.73 -11.65 0.40
C ALA A 344 16.90 -10.18 0.76
N GLU A 345 17.78 -9.92 1.73
CA GLU A 345 18.38 -8.62 1.98
C GLU A 345 19.89 -8.75 2.03
N ALA A 346 20.59 -7.67 1.63
CA ALA A 346 22.03 -7.50 1.77
C ALA A 346 22.36 -6.21 2.54
N ALA A 347 21.54 -5.89 3.55
CA ALA A 347 21.58 -4.63 4.28
C ALA A 347 22.88 -4.43 5.08
N SER A 348 23.50 -5.51 5.58
CA SER A 348 24.80 -5.42 6.26
C SER A 348 25.90 -4.98 5.29
N THR A 349 25.94 -5.56 4.10
CA THR A 349 26.88 -5.18 3.03
C THR A 349 26.63 -3.77 2.54
N ALA A 350 25.37 -3.40 2.28
CA ALA A 350 25.00 -2.03 1.89
C ALA A 350 25.45 -0.99 2.91
N ALA A 351 25.15 -1.22 4.20
CA ALA A 351 25.55 -0.32 5.28
C ALA A 351 27.07 -0.22 5.45
N ALA A 352 27.81 -1.33 5.26
CA ALA A 352 29.27 -1.34 5.34
C ALA A 352 29.92 -0.61 4.16
N ALA A 353 29.41 -0.81 2.94
CA ALA A 353 29.87 -0.10 1.75
C ALA A 353 29.64 1.41 1.88
N GLU A 354 28.46 1.82 2.35
CA GLU A 354 28.12 3.22 2.62
C GLU A 354 29.08 3.86 3.62
N ARG A 355 29.30 3.22 4.79
CA ARG A 355 30.26 3.72 5.80
C ARG A 355 31.69 3.85 5.27
N ALA A 356 32.08 2.97 4.34
CA ALA A 356 33.40 2.95 3.74
C ALA A 356 33.52 3.80 2.46
N GLY A 357 32.43 4.42 2.00
CA GLY A 357 32.40 5.15 0.73
C GLY A 357 32.70 4.28 -0.50
N ARG A 358 32.43 2.97 -0.44
CA ARG A 358 32.68 2.02 -1.53
C ARG A 358 31.44 1.87 -2.42
N PRO A 359 31.58 1.80 -3.75
CA PRO A 359 30.46 1.47 -4.63
C PRO A 359 30.02 0.02 -4.39
N LEU A 360 28.73 -0.24 -4.60
CA LEU A 360 28.16 -1.59 -4.50
C LEU A 360 28.31 -2.37 -5.82
N ASP A 361 28.25 -1.67 -6.96
CA ASP A 361 28.29 -2.24 -8.31
C ASP A 361 27.29 -3.40 -8.52
N TRP A 362 26.16 -3.34 -7.79
CA TRP A 362 25.08 -4.33 -7.90
C TRP A 362 24.27 -4.15 -9.19
N PRO A 363 23.62 -5.22 -9.68
CA PRO A 363 22.86 -5.21 -10.92
C PRO A 363 21.81 -4.10 -10.99
N VAL A 364 21.68 -3.50 -12.17
CA VAL A 364 20.65 -2.53 -12.53
C VAL A 364 19.98 -3.00 -13.82
N GLN A 365 18.65 -2.98 -13.85
CA GLN A 365 17.87 -3.33 -15.04
C GLN A 365 17.60 -2.09 -15.90
N PRO A 366 17.41 -2.25 -17.22
CA PRO A 366 17.00 -1.15 -18.10
C PRO A 366 15.67 -0.51 -17.67
N ASP A 367 15.48 0.75 -18.06
CA ASP A 367 14.21 1.46 -17.85
C ASP A 367 13.04 0.76 -18.56
N GLY A 368 11.87 0.75 -17.92
CA GLY A 368 10.64 0.15 -18.45
C GLY A 368 10.52 -1.36 -18.24
N VAL A 369 11.48 -2.00 -17.57
CA VAL A 369 11.31 -3.36 -17.05
C VAL A 369 10.32 -3.31 -15.89
N GLU A 370 9.29 -4.15 -15.93
CA GLU A 370 8.31 -4.30 -14.87
C GLU A 370 7.94 -5.78 -14.71
N PRO A 371 7.58 -6.23 -13.50
CA PRO A 371 7.14 -7.58 -13.29
C PRO A 371 5.77 -7.79 -13.95
N GLY A 372 5.48 -9.01 -14.38
CA GLY A 372 4.17 -9.34 -14.97
C GLY A 372 3.00 -9.10 -14.01
N ARG A 373 3.24 -9.16 -12.69
CA ARG A 373 2.25 -8.84 -11.66
C ARG A 373 2.93 -8.35 -10.38
N ILE A 374 2.27 -7.42 -9.67
CA ILE A 374 2.65 -6.99 -8.32
C ILE A 374 1.60 -7.47 -7.31
N VAL A 375 2.06 -8.03 -6.19
CA VAL A 375 1.20 -8.52 -5.11
C VAL A 375 1.41 -7.68 -3.84
N GLY A 376 0.33 -7.40 -3.13
CA GLY A 376 0.32 -6.55 -1.95
C GLY A 376 -0.29 -5.19 -2.24
N SER A 377 -0.46 -4.40 -1.18
CA SER A 377 -1.02 -3.04 -1.24
C SER A 377 0.05 -2.07 -0.81
N ASP A 378 0.12 -0.87 -1.38
CA ASP A 378 1.05 0.15 -0.91
C ASP A 378 0.35 1.50 -0.77
N ALA A 379 0.64 2.19 0.33
CA ALA A 379 0.12 3.50 0.63
C ALA A 379 1.06 4.19 1.63
N PRO A 380 0.99 5.53 1.78
CA PRO A 380 1.82 6.26 2.72
C PRO A 380 1.72 5.66 4.13
N ALA A 381 2.86 5.37 4.76
CA ALA A 381 2.88 4.70 6.06
C ALA A 381 2.27 5.54 7.19
N ASN A 382 2.29 6.87 7.05
CA ASN A 382 1.90 7.81 8.09
C ASN A 382 0.96 8.89 7.57
N ASN A 383 0.04 9.32 8.43
CA ASN A 383 -0.72 10.55 8.22
C ASN A 383 0.06 11.78 8.72
N GLU A 384 -0.51 12.98 8.54
CA GLU A 384 0.12 14.24 8.94
C GLU A 384 0.38 14.33 10.46
N PRO A 385 -0.59 14.06 11.36
CA PRO A 385 -0.35 14.06 12.81
C PRO A 385 0.78 13.12 13.27
N GLU A 386 0.83 11.90 12.74
CA GLU A 386 1.91 10.94 13.04
C GLU A 386 3.28 11.46 12.59
N THR A 387 3.34 11.98 11.37
CA THR A 387 4.57 12.56 10.81
C THR A 387 5.03 13.75 11.64
N ALA A 388 4.11 14.65 12.02
CA ALA A 388 4.40 15.82 12.84
C ALA A 388 4.91 15.46 14.25
N ALA A 389 4.41 14.36 14.83
CA ALA A 389 4.90 13.84 16.11
C ALA A 389 6.25 13.08 16.00
N GLY A 390 6.75 12.85 14.77
CA GLY A 390 7.99 12.11 14.51
C GLY A 390 7.83 10.59 14.57
N LEU A 391 6.61 10.08 14.43
CA LEU A 391 6.29 8.63 14.43
C LEU A 391 6.56 7.95 13.07
N VAL A 392 7.66 8.35 12.41
CA VAL A 392 8.10 7.80 11.11
C VAL A 392 9.00 6.59 11.27
N ALA A 393 9.76 6.52 12.37
CA ALA A 393 10.58 5.35 12.67
C ALA A 393 9.69 4.27 13.31
N PRO A 394 9.63 3.03 12.76
CA PRO A 394 8.76 1.98 13.29
C PRO A 394 8.93 1.75 14.80
N ILE A 395 10.17 1.79 15.28
CA ILE A 395 10.49 1.61 16.70
C ILE A 395 9.68 2.51 17.63
N TYR A 396 9.46 3.78 17.28
CA TYR A 396 8.74 4.72 18.16
C TYR A 396 7.26 4.37 18.24
N LEU A 397 6.68 4.00 17.11
CA LEU A 397 5.27 3.65 17.04
C LEU A 397 4.98 2.28 17.68
N TYR A 398 5.85 1.28 17.51
CA TYR A 398 5.72 0.01 18.22
C TYR A 398 5.91 0.15 19.73
N ALA A 399 6.77 1.06 20.17
CA ALA A 399 6.97 1.37 21.58
C ALA A 399 5.77 2.13 22.17
N LEU A 400 5.16 3.00 21.38
CA LEU A 400 3.89 3.66 21.74
C LEU A 400 2.78 2.61 21.91
N ILE A 401 2.61 1.70 20.93
CA ILE A 401 1.66 0.58 20.99
C ILE A 401 1.93 -0.31 22.21
N GLU A 402 3.19 -0.57 22.55
CA GLU A 402 3.59 -1.37 23.72
C GLU A 402 3.07 -0.78 25.04
N SER A 403 3.06 0.56 25.16
CA SER A 403 2.48 1.21 26.33
C SER A 403 0.96 1.07 26.40
N ALA A 404 0.27 1.00 25.25
CA ALA A 404 -1.16 0.73 25.16
C ALA A 404 -1.48 -0.74 25.50
N VAL A 405 -0.66 -1.69 25.02
CA VAL A 405 -0.75 -3.11 25.38
C VAL A 405 -0.60 -3.29 26.90
N ARG A 406 0.39 -2.62 27.51
CA ARG A 406 0.54 -2.59 28.97
C ARG A 406 -0.73 -2.11 29.68
N ALA A 407 -1.31 -1.01 29.19
CA ALA A 407 -2.51 -0.42 29.78
C ALA A 407 -3.71 -1.37 29.69
N ARG A 408 -3.92 -1.98 28.52
CA ARG A 408 -4.97 -2.98 28.27
C ARG A 408 -4.83 -4.21 29.17
N LEU A 409 -3.61 -4.65 29.44
CA LEU A 409 -3.32 -5.76 30.35
C LEU A 409 -3.40 -5.39 31.84
N GLY A 410 -3.55 -4.10 32.17
CA GLY A 410 -3.59 -3.63 33.55
C GLY A 410 -2.27 -3.79 34.32
N LEU A 411 -1.14 -3.90 33.62
CA LEU A 411 0.17 -4.20 34.21
C LEU A 411 0.94 -2.96 34.65
N GLY A 412 1.71 -3.09 35.74
CA GLY A 412 2.73 -2.12 36.12
C GLY A 412 3.90 -2.09 35.12
N ALA A 413 4.68 -0.99 35.11
CA ALA A 413 5.82 -0.87 34.19
C ALA A 413 6.89 -1.96 34.39
N ALA A 414 7.15 -2.38 35.64
CA ALA A 414 8.12 -3.43 35.96
C ALA A 414 7.63 -4.81 35.51
N ASP A 415 6.40 -5.19 35.87
CA ASP A 415 5.81 -6.48 35.49
C ASP A 415 5.70 -6.64 33.97
N HIS A 416 5.35 -5.55 33.28
CA HIS A 416 5.29 -5.55 31.83
C HIS A 416 6.68 -5.69 31.19
N ARG A 417 7.70 -5.01 31.75
CA ARG A 417 9.09 -5.16 31.28
C ARG A 417 9.57 -6.60 31.45
N GLU A 418 9.29 -7.23 32.58
CA GLU A 418 9.61 -8.64 32.81
C GLU A 418 8.90 -9.56 31.81
N ARG A 419 7.63 -9.31 31.53
CA ARG A 419 6.84 -10.07 30.54
C ARG A 419 7.48 -10.02 29.15
N ILE A 420 7.78 -8.82 28.63
CA ILE A 420 8.33 -8.68 27.27
C ILE A 420 9.77 -9.19 27.18
N THR A 421 10.58 -9.11 28.25
CA THR A 421 11.96 -9.63 28.23
C THR A 421 12.01 -11.15 28.38
N ARG A 422 11.06 -11.77 29.11
CA ARG A 422 10.89 -13.23 29.13
C ARG A 422 10.50 -13.77 27.76
N LEU A 423 9.55 -13.12 27.09
CA LEU A 423 9.16 -13.45 25.71
C LEU A 423 10.38 -13.41 24.78
N TRP A 424 11.16 -12.33 24.84
CA TRP A 424 12.35 -12.19 23.99
C TRP A 424 13.48 -13.16 24.35
N ALA A 425 13.63 -13.53 25.63
CA ALA A 425 14.57 -14.57 26.04
C ALA A 425 14.27 -15.90 25.34
N GLY A 426 12.99 -16.31 25.30
CA GLY A 426 12.56 -17.50 24.56
C GLY A 426 12.87 -17.42 23.06
N CYS A 427 12.67 -16.26 22.43
CA CYS A 427 13.10 -16.04 21.04
C CYS A 427 14.61 -16.24 20.85
N SER A 428 15.43 -15.76 21.80
CA SER A 428 16.90 -15.93 21.74
C SER A 428 17.33 -17.39 21.89
N GLU A 429 16.62 -18.18 22.70
CA GLU A 429 16.86 -19.61 22.87
C GLU A 429 16.60 -20.38 21.56
N ILE A 430 15.49 -20.08 20.89
CA ILE A 430 15.18 -20.66 19.57
C ILE A 430 16.22 -20.22 18.53
N ALA A 431 16.60 -18.93 18.51
CA ALA A 431 17.60 -18.43 17.58
C ALA A 431 18.98 -19.08 17.79
N ALA A 432 19.37 -19.38 19.02
CA ALA A 432 20.65 -20.05 19.31
C ALA A 432 20.73 -21.46 18.71
N GLY A 433 19.60 -22.15 18.56
CA GLY A 433 19.49 -23.44 17.87
C GLY A 433 19.37 -23.35 16.35
N ASN A 434 19.07 -22.16 15.80
CA ASN A 434 18.87 -21.96 14.37
C ASN A 434 20.21 -21.72 13.66
N PRO A 435 20.64 -22.60 12.72
CA PRO A 435 21.92 -22.46 12.02
C PRO A 435 22.01 -21.22 11.11
N HIS A 436 20.85 -20.64 10.77
CA HIS A 436 20.74 -19.43 9.96
C HIS A 436 20.55 -18.17 10.80
N ALA A 437 20.52 -18.26 12.14
CA ALA A 437 20.40 -17.07 12.97
C ALA A 437 21.63 -16.16 12.84
N TRP A 438 21.39 -14.85 12.75
CA TRP A 438 22.45 -13.85 12.67
C TRP A 438 23.24 -13.75 13.99
N GLN A 439 22.52 -13.72 15.12
CA GLN A 439 23.05 -13.65 16.49
C GLN A 439 22.57 -14.87 17.30
N PRO A 440 23.27 -16.02 17.22
CA PRO A 440 22.87 -17.25 17.91
C PRO A 440 23.34 -17.24 19.38
N ALA A 441 22.98 -16.18 20.13
CA ALA A 441 23.32 -16.04 21.54
C ALA A 441 22.04 -16.14 22.38
N VAL A 442 22.08 -16.95 23.44
CA VAL A 442 21.02 -17.03 24.43
C VAL A 442 21.14 -15.83 25.38
N HIS A 443 20.03 -15.18 25.67
CA HIS A 443 19.94 -14.06 26.59
C HIS A 443 18.90 -14.34 27.67
N THR A 444 19.21 -13.96 28.90
CA THR A 444 18.25 -13.98 30.00
C THR A 444 17.34 -12.74 29.98
N ALA A 445 16.16 -12.85 30.57
CA ALA A 445 15.23 -11.73 30.72
C ALA A 445 15.85 -10.52 31.46
N ALA A 446 16.76 -10.77 32.41
CA ALA A 446 17.46 -9.72 33.15
C ALA A 446 18.48 -8.97 32.29
N GLU A 447 19.27 -9.69 31.47
CA GLU A 447 20.22 -9.07 30.53
C GLU A 447 19.53 -8.21 29.47
N LEU A 448 18.36 -8.69 29.00
CA LEU A 448 17.55 -7.96 28.02
C LEU A 448 16.93 -6.70 28.61
N ALA A 449 16.57 -6.74 29.90
CA ALA A 449 15.95 -5.62 30.60
C ALA A 449 16.94 -4.50 30.96
N GLU A 450 18.21 -4.84 31.23
CA GLU A 450 19.22 -3.92 31.72
C GLU A 450 19.83 -3.07 30.58
N PRO A 451 19.68 -1.73 30.61
CA PRO A 451 20.35 -0.86 29.65
C PRO A 451 21.86 -0.84 29.88
N THR A 452 22.62 -1.17 28.85
CA THR A 452 24.09 -1.10 28.86
C THR A 452 24.60 -0.35 27.64
N ALA A 453 25.91 -0.10 27.52
CA ALA A 453 26.47 0.48 26.30
C ALA A 453 26.18 -0.39 25.05
N ALA A 454 26.15 -1.71 25.20
CA ALA A 454 25.84 -2.66 24.12
C ALA A 454 24.33 -2.84 23.90
N ASN A 455 23.53 -2.74 24.97
CA ASN A 455 22.08 -2.82 25.00
C ASN A 455 21.43 -1.48 25.37
N ARG A 456 21.85 -0.38 24.73
CA ARG A 456 21.37 0.96 25.10
C ARG A 456 19.87 1.12 24.87
N MET A 457 19.25 2.07 25.57
CA MET A 457 17.88 2.50 25.27
C MET A 457 17.76 3.04 23.84
N ILE A 458 16.70 2.64 23.13
CA ILE A 458 16.35 3.20 21.82
C ILE A 458 15.09 4.05 21.94
N SER A 459 14.03 3.47 22.50
CA SER A 459 12.79 4.16 22.80
C SER A 459 12.11 3.40 23.92
N ALA A 460 11.74 4.03 25.04
CA ALA A 460 11.09 3.32 26.14
C ALA A 460 9.79 2.63 25.64
N PRO A 461 9.58 1.33 25.94
CA PRO A 461 10.32 0.49 26.90
C PRO A 461 11.46 -0.36 26.30
N TYR A 462 11.83 -0.15 25.04
CA TYR A 462 12.77 -0.99 24.29
C TYR A 462 14.24 -0.51 24.38
N PRO A 463 15.11 -1.28 25.04
CA PRO A 463 16.53 -1.27 24.74
C PRO A 463 16.81 -1.99 23.42
N LYS A 464 18.04 -1.83 22.90
CA LYS A 464 18.44 -2.31 21.57
C LYS A 464 18.11 -3.79 21.32
N LEU A 465 18.29 -4.65 22.32
CA LEU A 465 18.03 -6.10 22.21
C LEU A 465 16.54 -6.47 22.29
N LEU A 466 15.62 -5.51 22.36
CA LEU A 466 14.19 -5.72 22.11
C LEU A 466 13.73 -5.19 20.74
N THR A 467 14.68 -4.86 19.86
CA THR A 467 14.40 -4.26 18.54
C THR A 467 14.86 -5.18 17.41
N ALA A 468 14.15 -5.15 16.28
CA ALA A 468 14.52 -5.93 15.09
C ALA A 468 15.95 -5.60 14.61
N ASN A 469 16.70 -6.64 14.23
CA ASN A 469 18.03 -6.48 13.64
C ASN A 469 17.94 -6.56 12.11
N VAL A 470 17.76 -5.42 11.47
CA VAL A 470 17.59 -5.35 10.00
C VAL A 470 18.89 -5.30 9.19
N GLN A 471 20.04 -5.16 9.86
CA GLN A 471 21.36 -5.09 9.21
C GLN A 471 21.95 -6.48 9.03
N VAL A 472 21.34 -7.27 8.17
CA VAL A 472 21.71 -8.67 7.88
C VAL A 472 21.91 -8.88 6.39
N ASN A 473 22.69 -9.91 6.02
CA ASN A 473 22.61 -10.48 4.67
C ASN A 473 22.04 -11.88 4.76
N GLN A 474 20.77 -12.04 4.44
CA GLN A 474 20.06 -13.31 4.53
C GLN A 474 19.11 -13.45 3.35
N GLY A 475 18.94 -14.68 2.86
CA GLY A 475 18.07 -14.97 1.74
C GLY A 475 17.41 -16.34 1.86
N THR A 476 16.29 -16.49 1.16
CA THR A 476 15.49 -17.72 1.10
C THR A 476 15.16 -18.08 -0.33
N GLY A 477 15.03 -19.38 -0.57
CA GLY A 477 14.45 -19.95 -1.79
C GLY A 477 13.42 -21.00 -1.41
N ILE A 478 12.26 -20.94 -2.03
CA ILE A 478 11.16 -21.89 -1.83
C ILE A 478 10.71 -22.37 -3.21
N ILE A 479 10.56 -23.68 -3.37
CA ILE A 479 10.07 -24.30 -4.60
C ILE A 479 8.69 -24.89 -4.33
N VAL A 480 7.70 -24.40 -5.07
CA VAL A 480 6.30 -24.83 -4.96
C VAL A 480 5.91 -25.50 -6.28
N CYS A 481 5.29 -26.67 -6.20
CA CYS A 481 4.81 -27.40 -7.36
C CYS A 481 3.32 -27.71 -7.21
N SER A 482 2.64 -27.96 -8.33
CA SER A 482 1.44 -28.80 -8.28
C SER A 482 1.83 -30.24 -7.90
N ALA A 483 0.94 -30.96 -7.22
CA ALA A 483 1.16 -32.37 -6.88
C ALA A 483 1.47 -33.22 -8.13
N ALA A 484 0.84 -32.91 -9.27
CA ALA A 484 1.13 -33.56 -10.55
C ALA A 484 2.56 -33.29 -11.04
N ALA A 485 3.02 -32.04 -11.01
CA ALA A 485 4.37 -31.67 -11.44
C ALA A 485 5.44 -32.23 -10.50
N ALA A 486 5.20 -32.25 -9.19
CA ALA A 486 6.09 -32.87 -8.21
C ALA A 486 6.25 -34.37 -8.48
N ARG A 487 5.15 -35.08 -8.78
CA ARG A 487 5.18 -36.49 -9.17
C ARG A 487 5.93 -36.70 -10.48
N GLU A 488 5.65 -35.89 -11.50
CA GLU A 488 6.31 -35.99 -12.82
C GLU A 488 7.82 -35.74 -12.73
N ALA A 489 8.26 -34.82 -11.88
CA ALA A 489 9.66 -34.60 -11.57
C ALA A 489 10.30 -35.73 -10.74
N GLY A 490 9.52 -36.71 -10.27
CA GLY A 490 9.97 -37.82 -9.44
C GLY A 490 10.47 -37.37 -8.07
N ILE A 491 9.81 -36.37 -7.47
CA ILE A 491 10.10 -35.90 -6.11
C ILE A 491 9.37 -36.82 -5.12
N GLU A 492 10.12 -37.36 -4.17
CA GLU A 492 9.59 -38.23 -3.11
C GLU A 492 8.51 -37.53 -2.28
N GLN A 493 7.39 -38.21 -2.04
CA GLN A 493 6.20 -37.59 -1.43
C GLN A 493 6.37 -37.26 0.06
N ASP A 494 7.32 -37.90 0.73
CA ASP A 494 7.77 -37.59 2.08
C ASP A 494 8.47 -36.22 2.20
N ARG A 495 8.87 -35.62 1.07
CA ARG A 495 9.34 -34.22 1.02
C ARG A 495 8.20 -33.21 0.84
N TRP A 496 6.97 -33.64 0.59
CA TRP A 496 5.86 -32.73 0.29
C TRP A 496 5.31 -32.14 1.59
N VAL A 497 5.23 -30.81 1.63
CA VAL A 497 4.46 -30.07 2.64
C VAL A 497 3.39 -29.28 1.91
N PHE A 498 2.14 -29.52 2.26
CA PHE A 498 0.99 -28.93 1.61
C PHE A 498 0.67 -27.56 2.20
N LEU A 499 0.28 -26.62 1.33
CA LEU A 499 -0.37 -25.40 1.76
C LEU A 499 -1.87 -25.67 1.96
N HIS A 500 -2.38 -25.38 3.15
CA HIS A 500 -3.78 -25.60 3.52
C HIS A 500 -4.63 -24.37 3.23
N ALA A 501 -4.15 -23.21 3.62
CA ALA A 501 -4.75 -21.93 3.28
C ALA A 501 -3.76 -20.79 3.46
N GLY A 502 -3.97 -19.73 2.68
CA GLY A 502 -3.43 -18.41 2.89
C GLY A 502 -4.56 -17.46 3.29
N ALA A 503 -4.26 -16.43 4.09
CA ALA A 503 -5.20 -15.35 4.35
C ALA A 503 -4.49 -14.03 4.55
N HIS A 504 -5.17 -12.93 4.24
CA HIS A 504 -4.62 -11.59 4.41
C HIS A 504 -5.71 -10.54 4.68
N ALA A 505 -5.34 -9.48 5.38
CA ALA A 505 -6.19 -8.33 5.70
C ALA A 505 -5.33 -7.12 6.08
N THR A 506 -5.96 -5.95 6.17
CA THR A 506 -5.33 -4.76 6.76
C THR A 506 -6.11 -4.26 7.97
N ASP A 507 -5.43 -3.74 8.98
CA ASP A 507 -6.08 -2.92 10.01
C ASP A 507 -6.41 -1.52 9.46
N GLU A 508 -7.03 -0.66 10.26
CA GLU A 508 -7.10 0.76 9.91
C GLU A 508 -5.68 1.27 9.64
N TRP A 509 -5.53 1.91 8.48
CA TRP A 509 -4.23 2.03 7.82
C TRP A 509 -3.25 2.85 8.68
N HIS A 510 -3.71 4.00 9.15
CA HIS A 510 -2.99 4.85 10.08
C HIS A 510 -3.26 4.39 11.52
N VAL A 511 -2.19 4.20 12.28
CA VAL A 511 -2.29 3.68 13.66
C VAL A 511 -3.11 4.60 14.54
N THR A 512 -2.94 5.91 14.36
CA THR A 512 -3.64 6.92 15.15
C THR A 512 -5.13 7.06 14.82
N GLU A 513 -5.61 6.41 13.77
CA GLU A 513 -7.02 6.34 13.40
C GLU A 513 -7.71 5.05 13.90
N ARG A 514 -6.95 4.09 14.46
CA ARG A 514 -7.52 2.84 15.01
C ARG A 514 -8.41 3.10 16.23
N ALA A 515 -9.48 2.33 16.39
CA ALA A 515 -10.28 2.38 17.60
C ALA A 515 -9.47 2.07 18.86
N ASP A 516 -8.62 1.05 18.79
CA ASP A 516 -7.75 0.55 19.86
C ASP A 516 -6.33 0.34 19.31
N LEU A 517 -5.31 0.86 20.00
CA LEU A 517 -3.91 0.70 19.63
C LEU A 517 -3.36 -0.70 19.98
N ALA A 518 -3.98 -1.40 20.93
CA ALA A 518 -3.55 -2.67 21.50
C ALA A 518 -4.33 -3.89 20.96
N ALA A 519 -5.05 -3.73 19.84
CA ALA A 519 -5.83 -4.77 19.20
C ALA A 519 -5.60 -4.78 17.69
N SER A 520 -5.86 -5.93 17.07
CA SER A 520 -5.84 -6.11 15.62
C SER A 520 -7.03 -6.97 15.17
N PRO A 521 -8.17 -6.33 14.81
CA PRO A 521 -9.27 -7.01 14.15
C PRO A 521 -8.83 -7.80 12.91
N ALA A 522 -7.84 -7.30 12.16
CA ALA A 522 -7.33 -7.97 10.99
C ALA A 522 -6.64 -9.31 11.32
N ILE A 523 -5.75 -9.37 12.34
CA ILE A 523 -5.11 -10.63 12.76
C ILE A 523 -6.17 -11.65 13.22
N ARG A 524 -7.14 -11.20 14.02
CA ARG A 524 -8.24 -12.05 14.49
C ARG A 524 -9.00 -12.67 13.32
N ALA A 525 -9.35 -11.84 12.34
CA ALA A 525 -10.15 -12.26 11.21
C ALA A 525 -9.39 -13.21 10.26
N ILE A 526 -8.10 -12.97 9.98
CA ILE A 526 -7.31 -13.90 9.17
C ILE A 526 -7.09 -15.24 9.89
N GLY A 527 -6.87 -15.21 11.22
CA GLY A 527 -6.75 -16.42 12.02
C GLY A 527 -8.03 -17.26 11.98
N ALA A 528 -9.18 -16.62 12.22
CA ALA A 528 -10.48 -17.27 12.13
C ALA A 528 -10.78 -17.82 10.73
N ALA A 529 -10.46 -17.06 9.67
CA ALA A 529 -10.69 -17.49 8.29
C ALA A 529 -9.85 -18.72 7.92
N LEU A 530 -8.56 -18.73 8.26
CA LEU A 530 -7.66 -19.87 8.01
C LEU A 530 -8.14 -21.13 8.73
N LEU A 531 -8.37 -21.02 10.03
CA LEU A 531 -8.76 -22.13 10.89
C LEU A 531 -10.15 -22.68 10.49
N SER A 532 -11.11 -21.80 10.20
CA SER A 532 -12.43 -22.20 9.72
C SER A 532 -12.37 -22.87 8.35
N HIS A 533 -11.51 -22.40 7.44
CA HIS A 533 -11.33 -23.05 6.13
C HIS A 533 -10.76 -24.44 6.29
N ALA A 534 -9.76 -24.63 7.16
CA ALA A 534 -9.13 -25.93 7.40
C ALA A 534 -9.92 -26.86 8.34
N GLY A 535 -10.99 -26.36 8.99
CA GLY A 535 -11.75 -27.12 9.98
C GLY A 535 -10.96 -27.41 11.26
N LEU A 536 -10.11 -26.47 11.69
CA LEU A 536 -9.22 -26.60 12.85
C LEU A 536 -9.55 -25.56 13.93
N ALA A 537 -9.12 -25.83 15.15
CA ALA A 537 -8.95 -24.84 16.20
C ALA A 537 -7.47 -24.41 16.30
N ILE A 538 -7.20 -23.28 16.97
CA ILE A 538 -5.82 -22.82 17.17
C ILE A 538 -4.98 -23.84 17.97
N ASP A 539 -5.61 -24.62 18.85
CA ASP A 539 -4.94 -25.65 19.65
C ASP A 539 -4.53 -26.88 18.84
N ASP A 540 -5.07 -27.07 17.63
CA ASP A 540 -4.60 -28.10 16.69
C ASP A 540 -3.29 -27.69 15.99
N VAL A 541 -2.89 -26.42 16.09
CA VAL A 541 -1.66 -25.90 15.50
C VAL A 541 -0.53 -25.96 16.51
N LYS A 542 0.43 -26.86 16.24
CA LYS A 542 1.55 -27.16 17.13
C LYS A 542 2.76 -26.26 16.90
N HIS A 543 3.10 -25.97 15.64
CA HIS A 543 4.30 -25.20 15.31
C HIS A 543 3.91 -23.78 14.89
N LEU A 544 4.44 -22.76 15.57
CA LEU A 544 4.08 -21.36 15.32
C LEU A 544 5.31 -20.53 14.95
N ASP A 545 5.15 -19.63 13.98
CA ASP A 545 6.02 -18.47 13.81
C ASP A 545 5.19 -17.20 13.73
N LEU A 546 5.07 -16.52 14.87
CA LEU A 546 4.50 -15.20 14.96
C LEU A 546 5.53 -14.15 14.54
N TYR A 547 5.15 -13.24 13.65
CA TYR A 547 6.07 -12.21 13.17
C TYR A 547 6.56 -11.32 14.33
N ALA A 548 7.88 -11.29 14.56
CA ALA A 548 8.45 -10.78 15.81
C ALA A 548 9.47 -9.64 15.61
N CYS A 549 9.02 -8.51 15.05
CA CYS A 549 9.85 -7.30 14.93
C CYS A 549 10.03 -6.57 16.27
N PHE A 550 8.97 -6.55 17.09
CA PHE A 550 8.91 -5.95 18.42
C PHE A 550 7.96 -6.75 19.33
N PRO A 551 8.16 -6.74 20.65
CA PRO A 551 7.33 -7.52 21.58
C PRO A 551 5.83 -7.21 21.49
N SER A 552 5.45 -5.95 21.30
CA SER A 552 4.05 -5.56 21.14
C SER A 552 3.35 -6.25 19.97
N ALA A 553 4.04 -6.48 18.85
CA ALA A 553 3.48 -7.19 17.71
C ALA A 553 3.14 -8.65 18.03
N VAL A 554 4.06 -9.34 18.72
CA VAL A 554 3.88 -10.75 19.12
C VAL A 554 2.78 -10.87 20.18
N GLN A 555 2.73 -9.93 21.13
CA GLN A 555 1.69 -9.89 22.15
C GLN A 555 0.31 -9.74 21.53
N ILE A 556 0.14 -8.78 20.61
CA ILE A 556 -1.13 -8.57 19.91
C ILE A 556 -1.49 -9.80 19.07
N ALA A 557 -0.55 -10.35 18.31
CA ALA A 557 -0.82 -11.54 17.49
C ALA A 557 -1.25 -12.75 18.34
N ALA A 558 -0.55 -13.02 19.45
CA ALA A 558 -0.89 -14.11 20.36
C ALA A 558 -2.28 -13.91 20.98
N LEU A 559 -2.61 -12.70 21.44
CA LEU A 559 -3.93 -12.37 21.98
C LEU A 559 -5.05 -12.56 20.95
N GLU A 560 -4.86 -12.06 19.73
CA GLU A 560 -5.89 -12.10 18.67
C GLU A 560 -6.09 -13.51 18.11
N LEU A 561 -5.07 -14.36 18.13
CA LEU A 561 -5.15 -15.77 17.75
C LEU A 561 -5.61 -16.67 18.90
N GLY A 562 -5.63 -16.18 20.14
CA GLY A 562 -5.98 -16.97 21.33
C GLY A 562 -4.88 -17.91 21.80
N VAL A 563 -3.60 -17.58 21.53
CA VAL A 563 -2.44 -18.38 21.94
C VAL A 563 -1.85 -17.81 23.24
N PRO A 564 -1.62 -18.62 24.29
CA PRO A 564 -0.93 -18.16 25.49
C PRO A 564 0.51 -17.73 25.16
N ILE A 565 0.95 -16.59 25.70
CA ILE A 565 2.26 -16.03 25.35
C ILE A 565 3.44 -16.78 25.98
N ASP A 566 3.16 -17.47 27.07
CA ASP A 566 4.10 -18.11 27.98
C ASP A 566 3.92 -19.63 28.00
N ASP A 567 3.35 -20.20 26.94
CA ASP A 567 3.23 -21.64 26.73
C ASP A 567 4.63 -22.26 26.48
N PRO A 568 5.18 -23.04 27.43
CA PRO A 568 6.51 -23.64 27.27
C PRO A 568 6.52 -24.79 26.25
N GLU A 569 5.36 -25.41 25.97
CA GLU A 569 5.25 -26.54 25.04
C GLU A 569 5.03 -26.07 23.60
N ARG A 570 4.58 -24.83 23.41
CA ARG A 570 4.32 -24.21 22.10
C ARG A 570 5.01 -22.85 21.98
N PRO A 571 6.32 -22.82 21.70
CA PRO A 571 7.03 -21.57 21.41
C PRO A 571 6.36 -20.80 20.26
N LEU A 572 6.29 -19.48 20.40
CA LEU A 572 5.65 -18.61 19.39
C LEU A 572 6.51 -18.35 18.15
N THR A 573 7.70 -18.96 18.07
CA THR A 573 8.58 -18.87 16.91
C THR A 573 9.35 -20.18 16.72
N VAL A 574 9.53 -20.56 15.47
CA VAL A 574 10.49 -21.61 15.06
C VAL A 574 11.78 -21.02 14.49
N THR A 575 11.82 -19.70 14.29
CA THR A 575 12.93 -18.97 13.68
C THR A 575 13.81 -18.27 14.72
N GLY A 576 13.21 -17.74 15.79
CA GLY A 576 13.90 -17.03 16.87
C GLY A 576 13.75 -15.51 16.84
N GLY A 577 12.82 -14.98 16.04
CA GLY A 577 12.47 -13.56 15.96
C GLY A 577 13.51 -12.65 15.29
N LEU A 578 13.09 -11.46 14.86
CA LEU A 578 13.91 -10.59 14.00
C LEU A 578 15.12 -9.98 14.73
N THR A 579 15.11 -9.95 16.07
CA THR A 579 16.27 -9.47 16.84
C THR A 579 17.46 -10.41 16.73
N PHE A 580 17.24 -11.71 16.94
CA PHE A 580 18.31 -12.69 17.09
C PHE A 580 18.53 -13.50 15.81
N ALA A 581 17.46 -14.03 15.22
CA ALA A 581 17.54 -14.73 13.94
C ALA A 581 18.00 -13.81 12.80
N GLY A 582 17.73 -12.52 12.93
CA GLY A 582 17.95 -11.52 11.89
C GLY A 582 16.63 -11.16 11.19
N GLY A 583 16.49 -9.89 10.83
CA GLY A 583 15.29 -9.37 10.17
C GLY A 583 15.60 -8.92 8.75
N PRO A 584 15.63 -9.81 7.75
CA PRO A 584 15.86 -9.42 6.37
C PRO A 584 14.63 -8.71 5.79
N GLY A 585 14.36 -7.49 6.28
CA GLY A 585 13.34 -6.57 5.77
C GLY A 585 12.01 -7.28 5.55
N ASN A 586 11.60 -7.32 4.28
CA ASN A 586 10.32 -7.90 3.87
C ASN A 586 10.28 -9.44 3.90
N ASN A 587 11.43 -10.10 3.99
CA ASN A 587 11.60 -11.52 3.73
C ASN A 587 11.70 -12.40 4.99
N TYR A 588 11.49 -11.85 6.19
CA TYR A 588 11.56 -12.66 7.42
C TYR A 588 10.63 -13.88 7.39
N ALA A 589 9.37 -13.73 6.98
CA ALA A 589 8.42 -14.84 7.07
C ALA A 589 8.72 -15.98 6.07
N SER A 590 9.48 -15.72 5.00
CA SER A 590 10.03 -16.81 4.16
C SER A 590 10.99 -17.71 4.94
N HIS A 591 11.74 -17.16 5.90
CA HIS A 591 12.59 -17.95 6.80
C HIS A 591 11.74 -18.80 7.76
N ALA A 592 10.62 -18.27 8.23
CA ALA A 592 9.66 -19.04 9.04
C ALA A 592 9.13 -20.25 8.26
N ILE A 593 8.73 -20.07 6.99
CA ILE A 593 8.31 -21.17 6.13
C ILE A 593 9.44 -22.21 5.95
N ALA A 594 10.66 -21.75 5.68
CA ALA A 594 11.81 -22.64 5.52
C ALA A 594 12.18 -23.42 6.80
N ASN A 595 11.87 -22.90 7.99
CA ASN A 595 12.02 -23.60 9.27
C ASN A 595 10.84 -24.54 9.58
N LEU A 596 9.61 -24.16 9.22
CA LEU A 596 8.42 -24.98 9.43
C LEU A 596 8.42 -26.24 8.56
N VAL A 597 8.85 -26.15 7.30
CA VAL A 597 8.84 -27.28 6.36
C VAL A 597 9.59 -28.52 6.88
N PRO A 598 10.85 -28.45 7.34
CA PRO A 598 11.54 -29.61 7.90
C PRO A 598 10.92 -30.12 9.21
N LEU A 599 10.33 -29.25 10.04
CA LEU A 599 9.59 -29.66 11.24
C LEU A 599 8.34 -30.45 10.89
N LEU A 600 7.57 -29.99 9.89
CA LEU A 600 6.35 -30.69 9.44
C LEU A 600 6.68 -32.00 8.71
N ARG A 601 7.84 -32.11 8.07
CA ARG A 601 8.31 -33.39 7.51
C ARG A 601 8.67 -34.40 8.61
N SER A 602 9.25 -33.96 9.72
CA SER A 602 9.61 -34.83 10.85
C SER A 602 8.43 -35.12 11.80
N ASP A 603 7.44 -34.24 11.81
CA ASP A 603 6.19 -34.34 12.60
C ASP A 603 4.96 -34.29 11.66
N PRO A 604 4.74 -35.32 10.83
CA PRO A 604 3.85 -35.27 9.66
C PRO A 604 2.36 -35.12 9.97
N ASP A 605 1.94 -35.39 11.21
CA ASP A 605 0.55 -35.28 11.63
C ASP A 605 0.18 -33.86 12.12
N SER A 606 1.20 -33.03 12.38
CA SER A 606 1.05 -31.68 12.93
C SER A 606 0.72 -30.62 11.87
N TYR A 607 0.30 -29.45 12.35
CA TYR A 607 0.11 -28.24 11.57
C TYR A 607 1.09 -27.15 12.00
N GLY A 608 1.51 -26.35 11.02
CA GLY A 608 2.35 -25.18 11.20
C GLY A 608 1.65 -23.92 10.72
N LEU A 609 1.77 -22.84 11.48
CA LEU A 609 1.26 -21.52 11.12
C LEU A 609 2.39 -20.49 11.14
N ALA A 610 2.58 -19.80 10.02
CA ALA A 610 3.41 -18.60 9.95
C ALA A 610 2.51 -17.37 9.79
N THR A 611 2.86 -16.30 10.48
CA THR A 611 2.25 -14.97 10.29
C THR A 611 3.30 -13.99 9.78
N ALA A 612 2.84 -12.95 9.11
CA ALA A 612 3.67 -11.91 8.55
C ALA A 612 2.96 -10.57 8.65
N LEU A 613 3.77 -9.52 8.78
CA LEU A 613 3.30 -8.19 9.12
C LEU A 613 4.03 -7.13 8.31
N GLY A 614 3.29 -6.16 7.77
CA GLY A 614 3.82 -4.96 7.13
C GLY A 614 3.53 -3.68 7.91
N TRP A 615 4.46 -2.72 7.79
CA TRP A 615 4.44 -1.42 8.47
C TRP A 615 4.27 -1.53 10.00
N TYR A 616 3.13 -1.09 10.51
CA TYR A 616 2.89 -0.75 11.91
C TYR A 616 1.74 -1.57 12.49
N LEU A 617 1.84 -2.90 12.43
CA LEU A 617 0.68 -3.81 12.55
C LEU A 617 -0.43 -3.41 11.56
N THR A 618 -0.06 -3.01 10.34
CA THR A 618 -1.03 -2.47 9.36
C THR A 618 -1.46 -3.52 8.36
N LYS A 619 -0.50 -4.23 7.77
CA LYS A 619 -0.75 -5.26 6.77
C LYS A 619 -0.49 -6.61 7.40
N HIS A 620 -1.36 -7.59 7.19
CA HIS A 620 -1.21 -8.92 7.78
C HIS A 620 -1.42 -10.00 6.73
N ALA A 621 -0.59 -11.03 6.81
CA ALA A 621 -0.74 -12.25 6.04
C ALA A 621 -0.40 -13.45 6.91
N ALA A 622 -1.03 -14.59 6.64
CA ALA A 622 -0.74 -15.83 7.33
C ALA A 622 -0.88 -17.04 6.39
N THR A 623 -0.16 -18.11 6.71
CA THR A 623 -0.11 -19.34 5.91
C THR A 623 -0.14 -20.55 6.83
N LEU A 624 -1.11 -21.45 6.58
CA LEU A 624 -1.26 -22.73 7.28
C LEU A 624 -0.68 -23.87 6.44
N LEU A 625 0.12 -24.73 7.06
CA LEU A 625 0.88 -25.80 6.41
C LEU A 625 0.72 -27.14 7.16
N SER A 626 0.80 -28.26 6.44
CA SER A 626 0.96 -29.60 7.04
C SER A 626 1.54 -30.57 6.01
N ALA A 627 2.16 -31.67 6.48
CA ALA A 627 2.53 -32.78 5.61
C ALA A 627 1.33 -33.69 5.26
N ARG A 628 0.13 -33.40 5.79
CA ARG A 628 -1.14 -34.00 5.35
C ARG A 628 -1.77 -33.18 4.22
N PRO A 629 -2.42 -33.81 3.23
CA PRO A 629 -3.15 -33.07 2.20
C PRO A 629 -4.31 -32.23 2.75
N PRO A 630 -4.64 -31.10 2.11
CA PRO A 630 -5.69 -30.20 2.58
C PRO A 630 -7.10 -30.69 2.22
N ARG A 631 -8.04 -30.49 3.14
CA ARG A 631 -9.48 -30.74 2.96
C ARG A 631 -10.28 -29.67 3.70
N PRO A 632 -10.99 -28.77 3.01
CA PRO A 632 -11.08 -28.55 1.56
C PRO A 632 -9.73 -28.16 0.93
N GLY A 633 -9.69 -28.11 -0.41
CA GLY A 633 -8.50 -27.69 -1.16
C GLY A 633 -8.04 -26.26 -0.82
N TYR A 634 -6.81 -25.94 -1.20
CA TYR A 634 -6.17 -24.65 -0.90
C TYR A 634 -6.99 -23.44 -1.38
N ARG A 635 -7.03 -22.39 -0.56
CA ARG A 635 -7.48 -21.04 -0.92
C ARG A 635 -6.54 -19.98 -0.34
N ASP A 636 -6.35 -18.89 -1.07
CA ASP A 636 -5.89 -17.62 -0.53
C ASP A 636 -7.12 -16.74 -0.25
N ILE A 637 -7.34 -16.41 1.02
CA ILE A 637 -8.55 -15.76 1.51
C ILE A 637 -8.23 -14.29 1.76
N ASP A 638 -8.71 -13.42 0.88
CA ASP A 638 -8.78 -11.99 1.15
C ASP A 638 -9.90 -11.76 2.16
N VAL A 639 -9.57 -11.33 3.38
CA VAL A 639 -10.55 -11.07 4.44
C VAL A 639 -10.98 -9.60 4.45
N ASP A 640 -10.24 -8.72 3.76
CA ASP A 640 -10.36 -7.27 3.90
C ASP A 640 -11.73 -6.75 3.45
N HIS A 641 -12.31 -7.36 2.40
CA HIS A 641 -13.60 -6.96 1.82
C HIS A 641 -14.82 -7.27 2.71
N ARG A 642 -14.68 -8.17 3.69
CA ARG A 642 -15.70 -8.54 4.70
C ARG A 642 -15.22 -8.34 6.14
N LEU A 643 -14.18 -7.52 6.34
CA LEU A 643 -13.67 -7.23 7.67
C LEU A 643 -14.58 -6.22 8.36
N GLU A 644 -15.20 -6.64 9.46
CA GLU A 644 -15.87 -5.72 10.37
C GLU A 644 -14.81 -4.90 11.12
N ARG A 645 -14.68 -3.62 10.73
CA ARG A 645 -13.74 -2.70 11.35
C ARG A 645 -14.44 -1.89 12.43
N PRO A 646 -13.85 -1.79 13.64
CA PRO A 646 -14.28 -0.83 14.63
C PRO A 646 -14.24 0.60 14.06
N PRO A 647 -15.09 1.53 14.56
CA PRO A 647 -15.12 2.88 14.04
C PRO A 647 -13.76 3.59 14.21
N ALA A 648 -13.29 4.22 13.13
CA ALA A 648 -12.04 4.95 13.14
C ALA A 648 -12.15 6.24 13.95
N ARG A 649 -11.07 6.61 14.64
CA ARG A 649 -10.91 7.89 15.33
C ARG A 649 -10.30 8.92 14.38
N ARG A 650 -10.64 10.18 14.54
CA ARG A 650 -9.91 11.26 13.87
C ARG A 650 -8.61 11.56 14.62
N ALA A 651 -7.50 11.64 13.90
CA ALA A 651 -6.21 12.03 14.46
C ALA A 651 -6.03 13.55 14.44
N LEU A 652 -5.62 14.13 15.57
CA LEU A 652 -5.41 15.56 15.78
C LEU A 652 -3.95 15.85 16.16
N GLY A 653 -3.31 16.81 15.48
CA GLY A 653 -1.95 17.26 15.80
C GLY A 653 -1.88 18.37 16.87
N SER A 654 -3.02 18.81 17.40
CA SER A 654 -3.10 19.81 18.48
C SER A 654 -4.47 19.74 19.15
N TRP A 655 -4.53 20.05 20.45
CA TRP A 655 -5.77 20.09 21.23
C TRP A 655 -5.66 21.07 22.40
N THR A 656 -6.76 21.75 22.71
CA THR A 656 -6.87 22.58 23.91
C THR A 656 -8.07 22.13 24.72
N GLY A 657 -7.83 21.61 25.92
CA GLY A 657 -8.85 21.06 26.80
C GLY A 657 -8.44 19.73 27.41
N PRO A 658 -9.36 19.07 28.13
CA PRO A 658 -9.11 17.79 28.77
C PRO A 658 -9.03 16.67 27.72
N ALA A 659 -8.23 15.65 28.01
CA ALA A 659 -8.14 14.38 27.28
C ALA A 659 -7.66 13.26 28.24
N VAL A 660 -7.92 11.99 27.92
CA VAL A 660 -7.39 10.85 28.69
C VAL A 660 -6.10 10.37 28.02
N LEU A 661 -4.98 10.31 28.76
CA LEU A 661 -3.72 9.80 28.21
C LEU A 661 -3.83 8.31 27.90
N GLU A 662 -3.68 7.93 26.63
CA GLU A 662 -3.87 6.56 26.15
C GLU A 662 -2.55 5.79 26.10
N ALA A 663 -1.52 6.40 25.50
CA ALA A 663 -0.24 5.75 25.26
C ALA A 663 0.90 6.78 25.24
N TYR A 664 2.13 6.31 25.47
CA TYR A 664 3.33 7.12 25.36
C TYR A 664 4.54 6.32 24.87
N THR A 665 5.56 7.03 24.41
CA THR A 665 6.91 6.51 24.18
C THR A 665 7.93 7.62 24.39
N VAL A 666 9.17 7.24 24.72
CA VAL A 666 10.28 8.19 24.94
C VAL A 666 11.47 7.77 24.09
N PRO A 667 11.73 8.42 22.95
CA PRO A 667 12.95 8.20 22.15
C PRO A 667 14.22 8.63 22.89
N TYR A 668 15.32 7.91 22.67
CA TYR A 668 16.63 8.20 23.26
C TYR A 668 17.71 8.42 22.20
N GLY A 669 18.55 9.42 22.45
CA GLY A 669 19.79 9.64 21.71
C GLY A 669 20.81 8.52 21.92
N ARG A 670 21.86 8.49 21.09
CA ARG A 670 22.95 7.49 21.23
C ARG A 670 23.76 7.66 22.52
N ASP A 671 23.74 8.85 23.09
CA ASP A 671 24.32 9.21 24.39
C ASP A 671 23.47 8.74 25.58
N GLY A 672 22.26 8.20 25.32
CA GLY A 672 21.34 7.73 26.34
C GLY A 672 20.46 8.83 26.93
N VAL A 673 20.47 10.04 26.35
CA VAL A 673 19.62 11.14 26.80
C VAL A 673 18.24 11.03 26.13
N PRO A 674 17.12 11.14 26.88
CA PRO A 674 15.78 11.25 26.32
C PRO A 674 15.64 12.46 25.39
N GLU A 675 15.07 12.28 24.20
CA GLU A 675 14.92 13.38 23.22
C GLU A 675 13.60 14.15 23.38
N ALA A 676 12.51 13.44 23.65
CA ALA A 676 11.15 13.97 23.79
C ALA A 676 10.24 12.88 24.35
N THR A 677 9.04 13.26 24.77
CA THR A 677 7.96 12.29 25.04
C THR A 677 6.91 12.42 23.96
N ILE A 678 6.57 11.31 23.32
CA ILE A 678 5.50 11.24 22.33
C ILE A 678 4.30 10.59 23.01
N ILE A 679 3.13 11.22 22.92
CA ILE A 679 1.89 10.75 23.55
C ILE A 679 0.75 10.61 22.55
N THR A 680 -0.19 9.72 22.88
CA THR A 680 -1.56 9.80 22.38
C THR A 680 -2.53 10.01 23.54
N ALA A 681 -3.55 10.82 23.31
CA ALA A 681 -4.62 11.06 24.28
C ALA A 681 -5.98 11.13 23.58
N ILE A 682 -7.03 10.71 24.26
CA ILE A 682 -8.39 10.66 23.71
C ILE A 682 -9.23 11.80 24.27
N THR A 683 -9.80 12.62 23.39
CA THR A 683 -10.69 13.72 23.78
C THR A 683 -12.04 13.20 24.27
N PRO A 684 -12.85 14.00 24.98
CA PRO A 684 -14.21 13.61 25.36
C PRO A 684 -15.11 13.20 24.18
N ASP A 685 -14.83 13.70 22.98
CA ASP A 685 -15.57 13.38 21.75
C ASP A 685 -15.03 12.12 21.02
N GLY A 686 -14.01 11.45 21.57
CA GLY A 686 -13.45 10.22 21.01
C GLY A 686 -12.35 10.42 19.95
N ASP A 687 -11.95 11.66 19.67
CA ASP A 687 -10.80 11.95 18.79
C ASP A 687 -9.47 11.59 19.46
N ARG A 688 -8.46 11.21 18.68
CA ARG A 688 -7.11 10.94 19.19
C ARG A 688 -6.18 12.12 18.91
N VAL A 689 -5.64 12.70 19.96
CA VAL A 689 -4.57 13.70 19.89
C VAL A 689 -3.22 13.00 19.87
N VAL A 690 -2.31 13.43 19.00
CA VAL A 690 -0.98 12.84 18.80
C VAL A 690 0.06 13.95 18.89
N LEU A 691 0.90 13.93 19.94
CA LEU A 691 1.82 15.03 20.23
C LEU A 691 3.24 14.55 20.50
N ARG A 692 4.22 15.36 20.07
CA ARG A 692 5.61 15.30 20.54
C ARG A 692 5.86 16.43 21.52
N LEU A 693 6.01 16.10 22.80
CA LEU A 693 6.28 17.03 23.89
C LEU A 693 7.79 17.27 23.96
N THR A 694 8.23 18.45 23.50
CA THR A 694 9.64 18.89 23.56
C THR A 694 9.97 19.67 24.83
N ASP A 695 8.97 20.28 25.47
CA ASP A 695 9.07 20.88 26.79
C ASP A 695 8.38 19.98 27.83
N ASP A 696 8.81 18.73 27.88
CA ASP A 696 8.25 17.74 28.79
C ASP A 696 8.75 17.97 30.24
N PRO A 697 7.87 18.29 31.20
CA PRO A 697 8.26 18.43 32.60
C PRO A 697 8.96 17.21 33.18
N PHE A 698 8.69 15.99 32.68
CA PHE A 698 9.33 14.76 33.15
C PHE A 698 10.78 14.58 32.65
N LEU A 699 11.20 15.32 31.62
CA LEU A 699 12.54 15.22 31.02
C LEU A 699 13.47 16.38 31.41
N ARG A 700 13.00 17.36 32.20
CA ARG A 700 13.80 18.53 32.61
C ARG A 700 14.91 18.16 33.61
N ALA A 701 16.11 18.69 33.41
CA ALA A 701 17.25 18.47 34.30
C ALA A 701 17.02 19.09 35.70
N GLY A 702 17.10 18.27 36.76
CA GLY A 702 16.91 18.70 38.15
C GLY A 702 15.98 17.82 39.01
N GLY A 703 15.22 16.91 38.39
CA GLY A 703 14.72 15.68 39.05
C GLY A 703 13.60 15.76 40.10
N ASP A 704 12.96 16.92 40.33
CA ASP A 704 11.88 17.07 41.32
C ASP A 704 10.51 17.45 40.72
N ALA A 705 10.36 17.46 39.40
CA ALA A 705 9.09 17.83 38.76
C ALA A 705 8.09 16.65 38.80
N SER A 706 7.04 16.79 39.60
CA SER A 706 5.88 15.90 39.59
C SER A 706 4.65 16.63 39.08
N ILE A 707 3.85 15.99 38.22
CA ILE A 707 2.49 16.45 37.94
C ILE A 707 1.55 15.64 38.84
N SER A 708 0.84 16.32 39.74
CA SER A 708 -0.12 15.68 40.66
C SER A 708 0.49 14.51 41.47
N GLY A 709 1.75 14.65 41.87
CA GLY A 709 2.49 13.64 42.66
C GLY A 709 3.04 12.46 41.86
N ILE A 710 2.89 12.46 40.52
CA ILE A 710 3.43 11.45 39.63
C ILE A 710 4.73 11.96 39.01
N SER A 711 5.80 11.17 39.11
CA SER A 711 7.17 11.53 38.68
C SER A 711 7.55 11.04 37.29
N GLU A 712 6.71 10.22 36.65
CA GLU A 712 6.94 9.71 35.31
C GLU A 712 5.65 9.66 34.50
N ILE A 713 5.73 9.97 33.20
CA ILE A 713 4.60 9.88 32.27
C ILE A 713 3.95 8.47 32.26
N SER A 714 4.73 7.43 32.56
CA SER A 714 4.28 6.05 32.64
C SER A 714 3.14 5.82 33.65
N GLY A 715 3.09 6.64 34.72
CA GLY A 715 2.07 6.62 35.76
C GLY A 715 0.81 7.42 35.42
N LEU A 716 0.85 8.24 34.36
CA LEU A 716 -0.29 9.02 33.89
C LEU A 716 -1.15 8.28 32.85
N VAL A 717 -0.72 7.12 32.36
CA VAL A 717 -1.51 6.36 31.38
C VAL A 717 -2.85 5.94 31.99
N GLY A 718 -3.93 6.28 31.30
CA GLY A 718 -5.31 6.11 31.76
C GLY A 718 -5.83 7.26 32.63
N CYS A 719 -5.09 8.35 32.81
CA CYS A 719 -5.50 9.51 33.62
C CYS A 719 -5.94 10.68 32.74
N TRP A 720 -6.78 11.57 33.29
CA TRP A 720 -7.10 12.85 32.64
C TRP A 720 -5.88 13.77 32.63
N ILE A 721 -5.64 14.39 31.48
CA ILE A 721 -4.61 15.39 31.22
C ILE A 721 -5.25 16.62 30.59
N ASP A 722 -4.70 17.80 30.89
CA ASP A 722 -5.06 19.04 30.22
C ASP A 722 -3.98 19.41 29.21
N LEU A 723 -4.42 19.67 27.98
CA LEU A 723 -3.58 20.11 26.87
C LEU A 723 -3.88 21.57 26.52
N ALA A 724 -2.83 22.31 26.14
CA ALA A 724 -2.93 23.64 25.54
C ALA A 724 -2.15 23.66 24.22
N GLY A 725 -2.85 23.45 23.11
CA GLY A 725 -2.24 23.26 21.79
C GLY A 725 -1.42 21.98 21.71
N THR A 726 -0.11 22.10 21.88
CA THR A 726 0.85 20.98 21.82
C THR A 726 1.58 20.75 23.14
N THR A 727 1.14 21.38 24.22
CA THR A 727 1.80 21.35 25.54
C THR A 727 0.91 20.65 26.57
N LEU A 728 1.50 19.78 27.37
CA LEU A 728 0.90 19.22 28.58
C LEU A 728 0.98 20.25 29.71
N VAL A 729 -0.17 20.68 30.23
CA VAL A 729 -0.21 21.75 31.26
C VAL A 729 -0.57 21.25 32.65
N ALA A 730 -1.41 20.22 32.75
CA ALA A 730 -1.81 19.62 34.02
C ALA A 730 -2.24 18.16 33.81
N ALA A 731 -2.38 17.41 34.91
CA ALA A 731 -3.00 16.10 34.92
C ALA A 731 -3.72 15.85 36.24
N GLU A 732 -4.76 15.04 36.23
CA GLU A 732 -5.43 14.56 37.42
C GLU A 732 -5.03 13.10 37.66
N ALA A 733 -4.67 12.73 38.89
CA ALA A 733 -4.29 11.34 39.19
C ALA A 733 -5.47 10.35 39.15
N ALA A 734 -6.67 10.81 38.80
CA ALA A 734 -7.86 9.97 38.66
C ALA A 734 -7.82 9.22 37.32
N ARG A 735 -7.88 7.89 37.38
CA ARG A 735 -8.03 7.06 36.19
C ARG A 735 -9.43 7.19 35.59
N ALA A 736 -9.49 7.16 34.28
CA ALA A 736 -10.71 7.19 33.49
C ALA A 736 -10.66 6.10 32.41
N GLU A 737 -11.84 5.62 32.02
CA GLU A 737 -11.98 4.81 30.81
C GLU A 737 -11.72 5.69 29.59
N LEU A 738 -11.13 5.10 28.54
CA LEU A 738 -10.93 5.82 27.29
C LEU A 738 -12.30 6.11 26.64
N PRO A 739 -12.59 7.36 26.26
CA PRO A 739 -13.80 7.66 25.51
C PRO A 739 -13.92 6.80 24.25
N GLU A 740 -15.13 6.30 23.97
CA GLU A 740 -15.40 5.46 22.81
C GLU A 740 -15.11 6.20 21.50
N PRO A 741 -14.75 5.48 20.42
CA PRO A 741 -14.67 6.08 19.08
C PRO A 741 -16.02 6.70 18.66
N PRO A 742 -16.02 7.73 17.80
CA PRO A 742 -17.25 8.29 17.26
C PRO A 742 -17.99 7.26 16.39
N GLU A 743 -19.32 7.38 16.30
CA GLU A 743 -20.10 6.51 15.42
C GLU A 743 -19.65 6.64 13.96
N PRO A 744 -19.57 5.52 13.21
CA PRO A 744 -19.14 5.55 11.83
C PRO A 744 -20.21 6.26 10.97
N PRO A 745 -19.82 7.12 10.01
CA PRO A 745 -20.77 7.84 9.16
C PRO A 745 -21.47 6.94 8.13
N LEU A 746 -20.97 5.71 7.96
CA LEU A 746 -21.52 4.66 7.09
C LEU A 746 -21.42 3.33 7.84
N ILE A 747 -22.52 2.59 7.90
CA ILE A 747 -22.57 1.22 8.40
C ILE A 747 -22.62 0.28 7.19
N VAL A 748 -21.79 -0.77 7.20
CA VAL A 748 -21.74 -1.80 6.17
C VAL A 748 -22.14 -3.13 6.78
N GLU A 749 -23.13 -3.80 6.18
CA GLU A 749 -23.64 -5.09 6.65
C GLU A 749 -23.67 -6.10 5.49
N TRP A 750 -23.37 -7.36 5.76
CA TRP A 750 -23.41 -8.43 4.75
C TRP A 750 -24.55 -9.41 5.05
N HIS A 751 -25.48 -9.54 4.10
CA HIS A 751 -26.58 -10.51 4.13
C HIS A 751 -26.37 -11.56 3.04
N GLY A 752 -25.44 -12.48 3.28
CA GLY A 752 -25.00 -13.44 2.27
C GLY A 752 -24.37 -12.73 1.07
N PRO A 753 -24.92 -12.83 -0.15
CA PRO A 753 -24.38 -12.15 -1.33
C PRO A 753 -24.80 -10.67 -1.45
N VAL A 754 -25.58 -10.13 -0.50
CA VAL A 754 -26.05 -8.74 -0.53
C VAL A 754 -25.26 -7.88 0.45
N THR A 755 -24.66 -6.80 -0.04
CA THR A 755 -23.97 -5.79 0.78
C THR A 755 -24.88 -4.60 1.02
N VAL A 756 -25.13 -4.24 2.28
CA VAL A 756 -25.96 -3.10 2.67
C VAL A 756 -25.05 -1.97 3.12
N LEU A 757 -25.25 -0.79 2.53
CA LEU A 757 -24.55 0.46 2.80
C LEU A 757 -25.56 1.44 3.40
N ARG A 758 -25.45 1.69 4.70
CA ARG A 758 -26.38 2.57 5.43
C ARG A 758 -25.70 3.86 5.85
N LEU A 759 -26.16 4.99 5.32
CA LEU A 759 -25.73 6.31 5.77
C LEU A 759 -26.15 6.51 7.23
N ASN A 760 -25.19 6.83 8.09
CA ASN A 760 -25.37 6.95 9.54
C ASN A 760 -24.93 8.32 10.06
N ARG A 761 -25.63 9.37 9.61
CA ARG A 761 -25.52 10.74 10.14
C ARG A 761 -26.91 11.37 10.34
N PRO A 762 -27.84 10.71 11.06
CA PRO A 762 -29.24 11.14 11.14
C PRO A 762 -29.41 12.55 11.72
N GLY A 763 -28.54 12.97 12.65
CA GLY A 763 -28.55 14.31 13.26
C GLY A 763 -28.34 15.47 12.27
N VAL A 764 -27.78 15.20 11.09
CA VAL A 764 -27.65 16.15 9.98
C VAL A 764 -28.39 15.68 8.73
N ARG A 765 -29.39 14.81 8.90
CA ARG A 765 -30.21 14.23 7.82
C ARG A 765 -29.38 13.49 6.76
N ASN A 766 -28.38 12.72 7.20
CA ASN A 766 -27.49 11.95 6.34
C ASN A 766 -26.83 12.80 5.25
N ALA A 767 -26.50 14.06 5.56
CA ALA A 767 -25.68 14.86 4.68
C ALA A 767 -24.30 14.21 4.52
N VAL A 768 -23.66 14.38 3.37
CA VAL A 768 -22.38 13.75 3.01
C VAL A 768 -21.26 14.79 3.11
N ASP A 769 -20.33 14.55 4.04
CA ASP A 769 -19.03 15.24 4.14
C ASP A 769 -17.92 14.41 3.47
N LEU A 770 -16.67 14.87 3.52
CA LEU A 770 -15.56 14.16 2.86
C LEU A 770 -15.30 12.80 3.52
N THR A 771 -15.44 12.71 4.84
CA THR A 771 -15.30 11.44 5.58
C THR A 771 -16.34 10.42 5.13
N THR A 772 -17.60 10.81 5.01
CA THR A 772 -18.69 9.96 4.53
C THR A 772 -18.46 9.54 3.08
N ALA A 773 -18.03 10.46 2.20
CA ALA A 773 -17.73 10.17 0.81
C ALA A 773 -16.59 9.15 0.66
N ARG A 774 -15.51 9.30 1.45
CA ARG A 774 -14.41 8.32 1.48
C ARG A 774 -14.85 6.96 2.01
N ALA A 775 -15.73 6.93 3.02
CA ALA A 775 -16.29 5.68 3.54
C ALA A 775 -17.14 4.96 2.47
N LEU A 776 -17.97 5.70 1.74
CA LEU A 776 -18.75 5.17 0.61
C LEU A 776 -17.84 4.63 -0.50
N GLU A 777 -16.81 5.38 -0.89
CA GLU A 777 -15.87 4.95 -1.92
C GLU A 777 -15.21 3.62 -1.54
N ARG A 778 -14.64 3.54 -0.32
CA ARG A 778 -14.02 2.30 0.18
C ARG A 778 -15.00 1.14 0.23
N ALA A 779 -16.24 1.37 0.68
CA ALA A 779 -17.24 0.30 0.79
C ALA A 779 -17.69 -0.22 -0.59
N ILE A 780 -17.81 0.67 -1.59
CA ILE A 780 -18.14 0.25 -2.96
C ILE A 780 -16.94 -0.46 -3.60
N ASP A 781 -15.71 0.00 -3.37
CA ASP A 781 -14.50 -0.68 -3.86
C ASP A 781 -14.38 -2.09 -3.25
N ALA A 782 -14.61 -2.24 -1.95
CA ALA A 782 -14.66 -3.54 -1.29
C ALA A 782 -15.78 -4.44 -1.86
N PHE A 783 -16.97 -3.87 -2.10
CA PHE A 783 -18.09 -4.59 -2.72
C PHE A 783 -17.77 -5.06 -4.16
N GLU A 784 -17.07 -4.25 -4.95
CA GLU A 784 -16.61 -4.61 -6.30
C GLU A 784 -15.56 -5.73 -6.25
N ALA A 785 -14.61 -5.66 -5.31
CA ALA A 785 -13.55 -6.65 -5.15
C ALA A 785 -14.05 -8.01 -4.59
N ASP A 786 -15.12 -8.01 -3.78
CA ASP A 786 -15.68 -9.21 -3.15
C ASP A 786 -16.30 -10.19 -4.18
N PRO A 787 -15.70 -11.36 -4.45
CA PRO A 787 -16.22 -12.33 -5.41
C PRO A 787 -17.48 -13.06 -4.91
N ASP A 788 -17.82 -12.96 -3.63
CA ASP A 788 -19.02 -13.52 -3.02
C ASP A 788 -20.16 -12.48 -2.92
N ALA A 789 -19.89 -11.18 -3.14
CA ALA A 789 -20.90 -10.14 -3.24
C ALA A 789 -21.51 -10.06 -4.65
N ARG A 790 -22.83 -9.87 -4.71
CA ARG A 790 -23.62 -9.89 -5.94
C ARG A 790 -24.41 -8.60 -6.15
N VAL A 791 -24.97 -8.01 -5.10
CA VAL A 791 -25.83 -6.83 -5.17
C VAL A 791 -25.59 -5.94 -3.96
N ALA A 792 -25.56 -4.63 -4.16
CA ALA A 792 -25.49 -3.65 -3.08
C ALA A 792 -26.83 -2.95 -2.86
N ILE A 793 -27.11 -2.55 -1.62
CA ILE A 793 -28.24 -1.69 -1.25
C ILE A 793 -27.68 -0.44 -0.58
N LEU A 794 -27.95 0.73 -1.14
CA LEU A 794 -27.70 2.01 -0.47
C LEU A 794 -28.98 2.48 0.22
N THR A 795 -28.89 2.81 1.51
CA THR A 795 -30.03 3.27 2.30
C THR A 795 -29.62 4.31 3.34
N GLY A 796 -30.60 5.00 3.92
CA GLY A 796 -30.39 5.97 4.99
C GLY A 796 -30.98 5.50 6.32
N SER A 797 -31.51 6.45 7.08
CA SER A 797 -32.31 6.18 8.28
C SER A 797 -33.77 5.89 7.91
N ASP A 798 -34.56 5.43 8.88
CA ASP A 798 -35.98 5.12 8.68
C ASP A 798 -36.86 6.33 8.34
N THR A 799 -36.34 7.57 8.48
CA THR A 799 -37.10 8.80 8.25
C THR A 799 -36.48 9.72 7.19
N VAL A 800 -35.23 9.47 6.81
CA VAL A 800 -34.53 10.24 5.79
C VAL A 800 -33.44 9.42 5.13
N PHE A 801 -33.46 9.44 3.80
CA PHE A 801 -32.41 8.88 2.97
C PHE A 801 -31.15 9.75 3.03
N SER A 802 -31.19 10.96 2.46
CA SER A 802 -30.08 11.92 2.52
C SER A 802 -30.50 13.33 2.07
N ALA A 803 -29.96 14.33 2.76
CA ALA A 803 -30.06 15.75 2.39
C ALA A 803 -28.99 16.22 1.38
N GLY A 804 -28.11 15.32 0.91
CA GLY A 804 -27.04 15.64 -0.03
C GLY A 804 -25.77 16.17 0.62
N MET A 805 -25.06 17.10 -0.03
CA MET A 805 -23.79 17.62 0.49
C MET A 805 -23.95 18.35 1.83
N ASP A 806 -23.03 18.11 2.76
CA ASP A 806 -22.96 18.85 4.02
C ASP A 806 -22.50 20.30 3.78
N LEU A 807 -23.47 21.21 3.68
CA LEU A 807 -23.21 22.63 3.41
C LEU A 807 -22.41 23.32 4.53
N LYS A 808 -22.43 22.81 5.77
CA LYS A 808 -21.61 23.36 6.86
C LYS A 808 -20.15 22.96 6.66
N ALA A 809 -19.87 21.74 6.18
CA ALA A 809 -18.54 21.31 5.80
C ALA A 809 -18.03 22.08 4.57
N ALA A 810 -18.87 22.23 3.54
CA ALA A 810 -18.52 22.98 2.33
C ALA A 810 -18.18 24.46 2.64
N ALA A 811 -18.88 25.08 3.59
CA ALA A 811 -18.57 26.44 4.05
C ALA A 811 -17.17 26.57 4.71
N ARG A 812 -16.59 25.46 5.18
CA ARG A 812 -15.21 25.37 5.71
C ARG A 812 -14.19 24.96 4.64
N GLY A 813 -14.60 24.86 3.37
CA GLY A 813 -13.75 24.43 2.26
C GLY A 813 -13.65 22.91 2.08
N GLU A 814 -14.44 22.13 2.82
CA GLU A 814 -14.46 20.68 2.74
C GLU A 814 -15.58 20.21 1.80
N PHE A 815 -15.20 19.78 0.60
CA PHE A 815 -16.14 19.23 -0.38
C PHE A 815 -16.09 17.68 -0.37
N PRO A 816 -17.24 17.00 -0.48
CA PRO A 816 -17.31 15.54 -0.48
C PRO A 816 -16.93 14.98 -1.87
N VAL A 817 -15.71 15.24 -2.32
CA VAL A 817 -15.18 14.74 -3.60
C VAL A 817 -14.07 13.76 -3.31
N THR A 818 -14.22 12.54 -3.81
CA THR A 818 -13.14 11.56 -3.82
C THR A 818 -12.51 11.50 -5.21
N GLU A 819 -11.25 11.04 -5.27
CA GLU A 819 -10.50 10.98 -6.52
C GLU A 819 -10.98 9.83 -7.42
N GLY A 820 -11.32 8.68 -6.83
CA GLY A 820 -11.76 7.50 -7.58
C GLY A 820 -13.18 7.65 -8.11
N ARG A 821 -14.13 7.99 -7.23
CA ARG A 821 -15.56 7.92 -7.51
C ARG A 821 -16.27 9.28 -7.54
N GLY A 822 -15.54 10.38 -7.36
CA GLY A 822 -16.01 11.74 -7.57
C GLY A 822 -16.90 12.28 -6.45
N LEU A 823 -17.86 13.14 -6.79
CA LEU A 823 -18.78 13.72 -5.82
C LEU A 823 -19.56 12.64 -5.05
N LEU A 824 -19.71 12.86 -3.75
CA LEU A 824 -20.39 11.98 -2.80
C LEU A 824 -19.78 10.56 -2.71
N GLY A 825 -18.59 10.34 -3.28
CA GLY A 825 -17.86 9.06 -3.17
C GLY A 825 -18.39 7.92 -4.05
N ILE A 826 -19.33 8.18 -4.96
CA ILE A 826 -19.96 7.13 -5.77
C ILE A 826 -20.45 7.61 -7.15
N THR A 827 -20.87 8.88 -7.28
CA THR A 827 -21.75 9.25 -8.40
C THR A 827 -21.05 9.38 -9.75
N ALA A 828 -19.74 9.63 -9.78
CA ALA A 828 -18.99 9.69 -11.05
C ALA A 828 -18.70 8.28 -11.60
N ARG A 829 -18.51 7.31 -10.71
CA ARG A 829 -18.25 5.90 -11.04
C ARG A 829 -19.05 5.00 -10.10
N PRO A 830 -20.35 4.76 -10.36
CA PRO A 830 -21.14 3.78 -9.62
C PRO A 830 -20.58 2.35 -9.78
N PRO A 831 -20.98 1.38 -8.93
CA PRO A 831 -20.55 0.00 -9.10
C PRO A 831 -21.02 -0.60 -10.43
N ALA A 832 -20.19 -1.48 -11.01
CA ALA A 832 -20.54 -2.34 -12.13
C ALA A 832 -21.53 -3.42 -11.69
N LYS A 833 -21.36 -3.98 -10.48
CA LYS A 833 -22.37 -4.88 -9.88
C LYS A 833 -23.67 -4.11 -9.58
N PRO A 834 -24.84 -4.78 -9.56
CA PRO A 834 -26.11 -4.12 -9.30
C PRO A 834 -26.17 -3.36 -7.97
N LEU A 835 -26.74 -2.15 -7.99
CA LEU A 835 -26.99 -1.28 -6.85
C LEU A 835 -28.47 -0.89 -6.77
N ILE A 836 -29.05 -1.05 -5.59
CA ILE A 836 -30.44 -0.65 -5.29
C ILE A 836 -30.44 0.49 -4.28
N ALA A 837 -31.18 1.56 -4.53
CA ALA A 837 -31.47 2.57 -3.51
C ALA A 837 -32.77 2.20 -2.77
N ALA A 838 -32.69 2.06 -1.45
CA ALA A 838 -33.85 1.93 -0.56
C ALA A 838 -34.11 3.27 0.14
N VAL A 839 -35.15 3.98 -0.30
CA VAL A 839 -35.40 5.38 0.06
C VAL A 839 -36.60 5.50 0.99
N GLU A 840 -36.32 5.91 2.23
CA GLU A 840 -37.30 6.40 3.20
C GLU A 840 -37.21 7.94 3.27
N GLY A 841 -38.36 8.61 3.36
CA GLY A 841 -38.43 10.06 3.50
C GLY A 841 -37.73 10.85 2.38
N ALA A 842 -36.91 11.83 2.75
CA ALA A 842 -36.35 12.80 1.80
C ALA A 842 -35.04 12.31 1.15
N ALA A 843 -35.01 12.29 -0.19
CA ALA A 843 -33.81 12.20 -1.03
C ALA A 843 -33.63 13.52 -1.79
N LEU A 844 -32.88 14.46 -1.22
CA LEU A 844 -32.79 15.84 -1.72
C LEU A 844 -31.36 16.23 -2.09
N ALA A 845 -31.23 17.08 -3.09
CA ALA A 845 -29.96 17.54 -3.64
C ALA A 845 -29.07 16.35 -3.99
N GLY A 846 -27.82 16.34 -3.52
CA GLY A 846 -26.93 15.18 -3.62
C GLY A 846 -27.54 13.85 -3.14
N GLY A 847 -28.50 13.86 -2.21
CA GLY A 847 -29.22 12.65 -1.79
C GLY A 847 -30.11 12.08 -2.88
N CYS A 848 -30.75 12.94 -3.69
CA CYS A 848 -31.44 12.52 -4.90
C CYS A 848 -30.44 11.97 -5.93
N GLU A 849 -29.28 12.62 -6.06
CA GLU A 849 -28.22 12.19 -6.99
C GLU A 849 -27.62 10.82 -6.60
N LEU A 850 -27.52 10.52 -5.31
CA LEU A 850 -27.17 9.19 -4.80
C LEU A 850 -28.20 8.13 -5.18
N ALA A 851 -29.50 8.42 -5.00
CA ALA A 851 -30.55 7.50 -5.40
C ALA A 851 -30.58 7.28 -6.92
N LEU A 852 -30.35 8.34 -7.70
CA LEU A 852 -30.26 8.27 -9.16
C LEU A 852 -29.01 7.51 -9.64
N ALA A 853 -27.96 7.41 -8.83
CA ALA A 853 -26.77 6.63 -9.16
C ALA A 853 -26.99 5.12 -9.01
N ALA A 854 -28.08 4.69 -8.35
CA ALA A 854 -28.48 3.29 -8.28
C ALA A 854 -29.19 2.84 -9.57
N ASP A 855 -29.12 1.54 -9.85
CA ASP A 855 -29.76 0.94 -11.03
C ASP A 855 -31.27 0.79 -10.82
N LEU A 856 -31.67 0.53 -9.58
CA LEU A 856 -33.07 0.34 -9.18
C LEU A 856 -33.39 1.15 -7.93
N ILE A 857 -34.59 1.70 -7.86
CA ILE A 857 -35.08 2.47 -6.70
C ILE A 857 -36.32 1.79 -6.13
N VAL A 858 -36.26 1.50 -4.83
CA VAL A 858 -37.40 1.12 -3.99
C VAL A 858 -37.64 2.24 -3.00
N ALA A 859 -38.84 2.81 -2.98
CA ALA A 859 -39.14 3.97 -2.14
C ALA A 859 -40.43 3.79 -1.34
N ALA A 860 -40.50 4.42 -0.18
CA ALA A 860 -41.77 4.61 0.52
C ALA A 860 -42.69 5.57 -0.27
N GLU A 861 -43.99 5.39 -0.14
CA GLU A 861 -44.98 6.19 -0.87
C GLU A 861 -45.00 7.67 -0.48
N ASP A 862 -44.55 7.99 0.73
CA ASP A 862 -44.41 9.34 1.26
C ASP A 862 -43.00 9.93 1.05
N ALA A 863 -42.09 9.17 0.44
CA ALA A 863 -40.77 9.66 0.10
C ALA A 863 -40.84 10.78 -0.96
N VAL A 864 -39.88 11.70 -0.90
CA VAL A 864 -39.79 12.84 -1.82
C VAL A 864 -38.40 12.95 -2.41
N PHE A 865 -38.33 13.22 -3.71
CA PHE A 865 -37.08 13.33 -4.47
C PHE A 865 -36.97 14.71 -5.09
N GLY A 866 -35.79 15.33 -5.05
CA GLY A 866 -35.61 16.63 -5.69
C GLY A 866 -34.17 17.10 -5.77
N ILE A 867 -33.92 18.00 -6.71
CA ILE A 867 -32.63 18.67 -6.94
C ILE A 867 -32.76 20.20 -6.72
N PRO A 868 -32.86 20.67 -5.46
CA PRO A 868 -33.09 22.07 -5.12
C PRO A 868 -31.84 22.96 -5.19
N GLU A 869 -30.76 22.51 -5.83
CA GLU A 869 -29.47 23.20 -5.96
C GLU A 869 -29.63 24.60 -6.57
N VAL A 870 -30.51 24.75 -7.56
CA VAL A 870 -30.77 26.04 -8.22
C VAL A 870 -31.29 27.11 -7.26
N LYS A 871 -32.02 26.71 -6.20
CA LYS A 871 -32.49 27.61 -5.14
C LYS A 871 -31.35 28.13 -4.26
N ARG A 872 -30.15 27.57 -4.38
CA ARG A 872 -28.94 27.91 -3.63
C ARG A 872 -27.82 28.44 -4.54
N GLY A 873 -28.14 28.75 -5.81
CA GLY A 873 -27.14 29.20 -6.79
C GLY A 873 -26.15 28.10 -7.21
N LEU A 874 -26.52 26.83 -7.01
CA LEU A 874 -25.72 25.66 -7.36
C LEU A 874 -26.40 24.89 -8.51
N VAL A 875 -25.70 23.88 -9.03
CA VAL A 875 -26.23 22.90 -9.98
C VAL A 875 -26.06 21.50 -9.40
N ALA A 876 -26.98 20.59 -9.69
CA ALA A 876 -26.90 19.17 -9.33
C ALA A 876 -25.75 18.49 -10.13
N ALA A 877 -24.53 18.74 -9.67
CA ALA A 877 -23.27 18.40 -10.32
C ALA A 877 -22.80 16.97 -10.06
N ALA A 878 -23.42 16.26 -9.10
CA ALA A 878 -23.16 14.84 -8.89
C ALA A 878 -23.94 13.95 -9.91
N GLY A 879 -24.48 14.57 -10.97
CA GLY A 879 -25.10 13.91 -12.12
C GLY A 879 -26.63 13.92 -12.11
N GLY A 880 -27.28 14.65 -11.21
CA GLY A 880 -28.73 14.73 -11.10
C GLY A 880 -29.40 15.20 -12.40
N VAL A 881 -28.93 16.32 -12.97
CA VAL A 881 -29.48 16.82 -14.25
C VAL A 881 -29.25 15.84 -15.41
N LEU A 882 -28.12 15.15 -15.42
CA LEU A 882 -27.77 14.17 -16.45
C LEU A 882 -28.68 12.95 -16.39
N ARG A 883 -28.85 12.38 -15.19
CA ARG A 883 -29.60 11.14 -14.99
C ARG A 883 -31.10 11.37 -15.09
N LEU A 884 -31.63 12.49 -14.59
CA LEU A 884 -33.04 12.84 -14.78
C LEU A 884 -33.39 13.03 -16.26
N ALA A 885 -32.52 13.68 -17.05
CA ALA A 885 -32.75 13.85 -18.49
C ALA A 885 -32.74 12.52 -19.26
N ARG A 886 -32.05 11.49 -18.73
CA ARG A 886 -31.99 10.14 -19.32
C ARG A 886 -33.17 9.25 -18.92
N SER A 887 -33.75 9.48 -17.75
CA SER A 887 -34.74 8.59 -17.13
C SER A 887 -36.17 9.14 -17.16
N LEU A 888 -36.37 10.45 -17.33
CA LEU A 888 -37.68 11.08 -17.33
C LEU A 888 -38.00 11.79 -18.65
N PRO A 889 -39.29 12.04 -18.95
CA PRO A 889 -39.67 12.97 -19.99
C PRO A 889 -38.99 14.33 -19.80
N ARG A 890 -38.46 14.90 -20.88
CA ARG A 890 -37.68 16.14 -20.85
C ARG A 890 -38.37 17.28 -20.08
N SER A 891 -39.67 17.46 -20.25
CA SER A 891 -40.43 18.51 -19.55
C SER A 891 -40.43 18.32 -18.03
N THR A 892 -40.63 17.10 -17.56
CA THR A 892 -40.59 16.76 -16.13
C THR A 892 -39.19 16.91 -15.57
N ALA A 893 -38.16 16.46 -16.30
CA ALA A 893 -36.76 16.64 -15.88
C ALA A 893 -36.41 18.13 -15.73
N LEU A 894 -36.86 18.97 -16.68
CA LEU A 894 -36.67 20.42 -16.60
C LEU A 894 -37.50 21.06 -15.49
N GLU A 895 -38.72 20.59 -15.22
CA GLU A 895 -39.51 21.10 -14.09
C GLU A 895 -38.76 20.91 -12.78
N LEU A 896 -38.27 19.70 -12.51
CA LEU A 896 -37.43 19.39 -11.34
C LEU A 896 -36.18 20.27 -11.30
N ALA A 897 -35.44 20.36 -12.41
CA ALA A 897 -34.16 21.06 -12.47
C ALA A 897 -34.28 22.59 -12.39
N LEU A 898 -35.31 23.18 -12.99
CA LEU A 898 -35.48 24.63 -13.07
C LEU A 898 -36.21 25.21 -11.86
N THR A 899 -37.17 24.47 -11.30
CA THR A 899 -37.92 24.94 -10.12
C THR A 899 -37.21 24.58 -8.82
N GLY A 900 -36.49 23.45 -8.80
CA GLY A 900 -35.94 22.87 -7.57
C GLY A 900 -37.01 22.45 -6.57
N GLU A 901 -38.27 22.25 -7.01
CA GLU A 901 -39.33 21.67 -6.18
C GLU A 901 -39.22 20.14 -6.12
N PRO A 902 -39.39 19.51 -4.95
CA PRO A 902 -39.36 18.06 -4.84
C PRO A 902 -40.64 17.43 -5.40
N MET A 903 -40.54 16.19 -5.89
CA MET A 903 -41.65 15.40 -6.42
C MET A 903 -41.90 14.15 -5.55
N PRO A 904 -43.17 13.79 -5.28
CA PRO A 904 -43.51 12.59 -4.53
C PRO A 904 -43.12 11.29 -5.26
N ALA A 905 -42.73 10.27 -4.49
CA ALA A 905 -42.34 8.95 -5.00
C ALA A 905 -43.42 8.29 -5.88
N ARG A 906 -44.70 8.38 -5.50
CA ARG A 906 -45.81 7.84 -6.31
C ARG A 906 -45.80 8.39 -7.74
N ARG A 907 -45.58 9.69 -7.90
CA ARG A 907 -45.53 10.32 -9.23
C ARG A 907 -44.32 9.86 -10.03
N LEU A 908 -43.17 9.71 -9.37
CA LEU A 908 -41.95 9.22 -10.02
C LEU A 908 -42.03 7.73 -10.39
N HIS A 909 -42.80 6.94 -9.66
CA HIS A 909 -43.12 5.56 -10.02
C HIS A 909 -44.00 5.49 -11.28
N GLU A 910 -45.05 6.31 -11.37
CA GLU A 910 -45.89 6.42 -12.58
C GLU A 910 -45.09 6.83 -13.83
N LEU A 911 -44.01 7.60 -13.63
CA LEU A 911 -43.11 8.05 -14.69
C LEU A 911 -41.98 7.06 -15.00
N GLY A 912 -41.91 5.93 -14.29
CA GLY A 912 -40.93 4.86 -14.52
C GLY A 912 -39.55 5.08 -13.91
N LEU A 913 -39.35 6.11 -13.07
CA LEU A 913 -38.09 6.33 -12.37
C LEU A 913 -37.91 5.41 -11.15
N ILE A 914 -39.01 5.13 -10.43
CA ILE A 914 -39.01 4.27 -9.24
C ILE A 914 -39.58 2.90 -9.62
N ASN A 915 -38.89 1.82 -9.27
CA ASN A 915 -39.29 0.47 -9.64
C ASN A 915 -40.40 -0.09 -8.74
N ARG A 916 -40.33 0.17 -7.43
CA ARG A 916 -41.32 -0.29 -6.44
C ARG A 916 -41.62 0.80 -5.42
N VAL A 917 -42.90 0.99 -5.13
CA VAL A 917 -43.38 1.85 -4.04
C VAL A 917 -43.92 0.97 -2.91
N THR A 918 -43.66 1.37 -1.67
CA THR A 918 -43.97 0.60 -0.45
C THR A 918 -44.66 1.48 0.60
N SER A 919 -45.22 0.86 1.64
CA SER A 919 -45.60 1.62 2.83
C SER A 919 -44.36 2.17 3.55
N PRO A 920 -44.47 3.28 4.29
CA PRO A 920 -43.33 3.85 5.03
C PRO A 920 -42.70 2.82 5.99
N GLY A 921 -41.37 2.75 6.00
CA GLY A 921 -40.60 1.77 6.77
C GLY A 921 -40.41 0.40 6.09
N GLU A 922 -41.01 0.16 4.92
CA GLU A 922 -40.90 -1.12 4.21
C GLU A 922 -39.93 -1.08 3.00
N ALA A 923 -39.32 0.07 2.69
CA ALA A 923 -38.49 0.21 1.49
C ALA A 923 -37.25 -0.69 1.57
N PHE A 924 -36.54 -0.71 2.72
CA PHE A 924 -35.36 -1.55 2.92
C PHE A 924 -35.69 -3.04 2.81
N GLY A 925 -36.72 -3.51 3.51
CA GLY A 925 -37.13 -4.92 3.46
C GLY A 925 -37.51 -5.37 2.05
N THR A 926 -38.15 -4.47 1.28
CA THR A 926 -38.50 -4.73 -0.13
C THR A 926 -37.29 -4.72 -1.05
N ALA A 927 -36.35 -3.79 -0.85
CA ALA A 927 -35.07 -3.76 -1.56
C ALA A 927 -34.25 -5.03 -1.29
N LEU A 928 -34.23 -5.53 -0.05
CA LEU A 928 -33.53 -6.76 0.32
C LEU A 928 -34.12 -7.99 -0.38
N ARG A 929 -35.44 -8.08 -0.52
CA ARG A 929 -36.09 -9.14 -1.32
C ARG A 929 -35.69 -9.04 -2.79
N LEU A 930 -35.75 -7.83 -3.36
CA LEU A 930 -35.33 -7.60 -4.74
C LEU A 930 -33.85 -7.94 -4.98
N ALA A 931 -32.97 -7.59 -4.04
CA ALA A 931 -31.55 -7.93 -4.09
C ALA A 931 -31.33 -9.45 -4.09
N ARG A 932 -32.09 -10.19 -3.27
CA ARG A 932 -32.04 -11.66 -3.24
C ARG A 932 -32.53 -12.28 -4.54
N ASP A 933 -33.59 -11.73 -5.14
CA ASP A 933 -34.09 -12.17 -6.45
C ASP A 933 -33.01 -12.01 -7.54
N ILE A 934 -32.27 -10.88 -7.52
CA ILE A 934 -31.16 -10.64 -8.46
C ILE A 934 -29.99 -11.58 -8.17
N ALA A 935 -29.58 -11.71 -6.91
CA ALA A 935 -28.45 -12.54 -6.48
C ALA A 935 -28.66 -14.05 -6.70
N ALA A 936 -29.91 -14.50 -6.90
CA ALA A 936 -30.24 -15.86 -7.26
C ALA A 936 -29.96 -16.21 -8.74
N ASN A 937 -29.66 -15.22 -9.59
CA ASN A 937 -29.32 -15.42 -11.00
C ASN A 937 -27.80 -15.58 -11.19
N ALA A 938 -27.41 -16.07 -12.37
CA ALA A 938 -26.00 -16.20 -12.74
C ALA A 938 -25.30 -14.82 -12.74
N PRO A 939 -24.26 -14.60 -11.91
CA PRO A 939 -23.63 -13.30 -11.71
C PRO A 939 -23.08 -12.68 -12.99
N LEU A 940 -22.40 -13.44 -13.84
CA LEU A 940 -21.83 -12.93 -15.08
C LEU A 940 -22.92 -12.46 -16.05
N ALA A 941 -24.03 -13.20 -16.13
CA ALA A 941 -25.18 -12.81 -16.97
C ALA A 941 -25.83 -11.51 -16.47
N VAL A 942 -25.97 -11.34 -15.14
CA VAL A 942 -26.51 -10.11 -14.55
C VAL A 942 -25.59 -8.91 -14.85
N LEU A 943 -24.29 -9.06 -14.59
CA LEU A 943 -23.28 -8.01 -14.81
C LEU A 943 -23.27 -7.53 -16.26
N LEU A 944 -23.19 -8.47 -17.20
CA LEU A 944 -23.10 -8.15 -18.63
C LEU A 944 -24.44 -7.64 -19.21
N SER A 945 -25.58 -8.11 -18.67
CA SER A 945 -26.88 -7.54 -19.04
C SER A 945 -27.00 -6.07 -18.62
N LYS A 946 -26.58 -5.74 -17.39
CA LYS A 946 -26.52 -4.33 -16.92
C LYS A 946 -25.61 -3.50 -17.82
N ARG A 947 -24.40 -4.00 -18.11
CA ARG A 947 -23.44 -3.33 -19.01
C ARG A 947 -24.05 -2.99 -20.37
N ILE A 948 -24.75 -3.94 -21.01
CA ILE A 948 -25.44 -3.70 -22.29
C ILE A 948 -26.49 -2.59 -22.14
N VAL A 949 -27.31 -2.62 -21.08
CA VAL A 949 -28.34 -1.60 -20.83
C VAL A 949 -27.72 -0.22 -20.60
N ASP A 950 -26.57 -0.12 -19.95
CA ASP A 950 -25.91 1.16 -19.72
C ASP A 950 -25.23 1.71 -20.99
N GLU A 951 -24.51 0.86 -21.72
CA GLU A 951 -23.71 1.26 -22.88
C GLU A 951 -24.54 1.46 -24.17
N HIS A 952 -25.69 0.79 -24.33
CA HIS A 952 -26.43 0.79 -25.62
C HIS A 952 -26.86 2.18 -26.10
N ARG A 953 -26.97 3.15 -25.19
CA ARG A 953 -27.43 4.51 -25.50
C ARG A 953 -26.45 5.26 -26.40
N ASP A 954 -25.19 4.84 -26.41
CA ASP A 954 -24.12 5.45 -27.20
C ASP A 954 -23.82 4.65 -28.49
N TRP A 955 -24.52 3.53 -28.72
CA TRP A 955 -24.27 2.66 -29.88
C TRP A 955 -25.04 3.12 -31.12
N GLY A 956 -24.37 3.10 -32.27
CA GLY A 956 -25.05 3.21 -33.56
C GLY A 956 -25.89 1.96 -33.86
N ALA A 957 -27.05 2.13 -34.52
CA ALA A 957 -27.94 1.01 -34.83
C ALA A 957 -27.26 -0.11 -35.66
N ALA A 958 -26.27 0.23 -36.49
CA ALA A 958 -25.53 -0.72 -37.32
C ALA A 958 -24.54 -1.58 -36.53
N GLU A 959 -23.96 -1.08 -35.43
CA GLU A 959 -22.98 -1.81 -34.60
C GLU A 959 -23.63 -2.44 -33.36
N ALA A 960 -24.88 -2.10 -33.04
CA ALA A 960 -25.51 -2.49 -31.78
C ALA A 960 -25.60 -4.01 -31.59
N PHE A 961 -25.91 -4.76 -32.65
CA PHE A 961 -26.00 -6.22 -32.57
C PHE A 961 -24.64 -6.89 -32.47
N ASP A 962 -23.62 -6.33 -33.13
CA ASP A 962 -22.24 -6.82 -33.06
C ASP A 962 -21.70 -6.64 -31.63
N ARG A 963 -21.84 -5.44 -31.05
CA ARG A 963 -21.45 -5.18 -29.66
C ARG A 963 -22.20 -6.04 -28.64
N LEU A 964 -23.50 -6.22 -28.83
CA LEU A 964 -24.29 -7.13 -28.00
C LEU A 964 -23.76 -8.56 -28.09
N SER A 965 -23.44 -9.03 -29.29
CA SER A 965 -22.95 -10.40 -29.53
C SER A 965 -21.57 -10.61 -28.91
N ASP A 966 -20.68 -9.62 -29.02
CA ASP A 966 -19.35 -9.66 -28.40
C ASP A 966 -19.45 -9.78 -26.88
N ILE A 967 -20.28 -8.95 -26.24
CA ILE A 967 -20.49 -8.99 -24.79
C ILE A 967 -21.19 -10.29 -24.38
N ALA A 968 -22.23 -10.72 -25.09
CA ALA A 968 -22.99 -11.93 -24.76
C ALA A 968 -22.19 -13.23 -24.96
N GLY A 969 -21.19 -13.22 -25.84
CA GLY A 969 -20.31 -14.36 -26.09
C GLY A 969 -19.58 -14.86 -24.84
N GLU A 970 -19.19 -13.95 -23.94
CA GLU A 970 -18.57 -14.29 -22.65
C GLU A 970 -19.50 -15.15 -21.77
N VAL A 971 -20.80 -14.83 -21.72
CA VAL A 971 -21.78 -15.60 -20.94
C VAL A 971 -21.96 -16.99 -21.53
N ILE A 972 -22.13 -17.09 -22.86
CA ILE A 972 -22.42 -18.37 -23.53
C ILE A 972 -21.29 -19.39 -23.31
N GLY A 973 -20.04 -18.94 -23.28
CA GLY A 973 -18.87 -19.78 -23.02
C GLY A 973 -18.62 -20.14 -21.55
N SER A 974 -19.39 -19.57 -20.62
CA SER A 974 -19.12 -19.67 -19.18
C SER A 974 -19.53 -21.00 -18.55
N ALA A 975 -18.92 -21.33 -17.41
CA ALA A 975 -19.32 -22.46 -16.57
C ALA A 975 -20.75 -22.30 -16.03
N ASP A 976 -21.17 -21.06 -15.78
CA ASP A 976 -22.53 -20.74 -15.35
C ASP A 976 -23.56 -21.07 -16.44
N ALA A 977 -23.29 -20.77 -17.72
CA ALA A 977 -24.21 -21.16 -18.80
C ALA A 977 -24.37 -22.69 -18.88
N GLN A 978 -23.27 -23.44 -18.77
CA GLN A 978 -23.31 -24.91 -18.74
C GLN A 978 -24.09 -25.44 -17.53
N GLU A 979 -23.88 -24.84 -16.35
CA GLU A 979 -24.61 -25.18 -15.13
C GLU A 979 -26.10 -24.88 -15.25
N GLY A 980 -26.47 -23.73 -15.81
CA GLY A 980 -27.87 -23.36 -16.02
C GLY A 980 -28.59 -24.36 -16.92
N ILE A 981 -27.96 -24.74 -18.04
CA ILE A 981 -28.50 -25.76 -18.97
C ILE A 981 -28.65 -27.12 -18.25
N ARG A 982 -27.62 -27.54 -17.52
CA ARG A 982 -27.62 -28.81 -16.78
C ARG A 982 -28.68 -28.84 -15.68
N ALA A 983 -28.74 -27.81 -14.85
CA ALA A 983 -29.70 -27.70 -13.75
C ALA A 983 -31.15 -27.67 -14.26
N TYR A 984 -31.40 -26.98 -15.38
CA TYR A 984 -32.69 -27.00 -16.04
C TYR A 984 -33.08 -28.40 -16.53
N ALA A 985 -32.17 -29.12 -17.18
CA ALA A 985 -32.39 -30.49 -17.64
C ALA A 985 -32.60 -31.49 -16.48
N GLU A 986 -31.94 -31.25 -15.34
CA GLU A 986 -31.99 -32.09 -14.14
C GLU A 986 -33.10 -31.68 -13.15
N HIS A 987 -33.88 -30.63 -13.45
CA HIS A 987 -34.92 -30.07 -12.58
C HIS A 987 -34.43 -29.73 -11.15
N ARG A 988 -33.22 -29.20 -11.03
CA ARG A 988 -32.64 -28.77 -9.75
C ARG A 988 -32.30 -27.28 -9.74
N THR A 989 -32.10 -26.72 -8.55
CA THR A 989 -31.58 -25.36 -8.41
C THR A 989 -30.13 -25.30 -8.94
N PRO A 990 -29.79 -24.31 -9.79
CA PRO A 990 -28.43 -24.12 -10.26
C PRO A 990 -27.50 -23.65 -9.13
N SER A 991 -26.24 -24.05 -9.20
CA SER A 991 -25.16 -23.60 -8.32
C SER A 991 -24.19 -22.73 -9.11
N TRP A 992 -24.43 -21.42 -9.12
CA TRP A 992 -23.58 -20.45 -9.81
C TRP A 992 -22.20 -20.35 -9.17
N LYS A 993 -21.15 -20.35 -9.99
CA LYS A 993 -19.77 -20.20 -9.53
C LYS A 993 -19.16 -18.84 -9.87
N GLY A 994 -19.77 -18.10 -10.80
CA GLY A 994 -19.21 -16.85 -11.30
C GLY A 994 -18.30 -17.06 -12.50
#